data_AF-A0A094APP7-F1
#
_entry.id   AF-A0A094APP7-F1
#
_cell.length_a   1.000
_cell.length_b   1.000
_cell.length_c   1.000
_cell.angle_alpha   90.00
_cell.angle_beta   90.00
_cell.angle_gamma   90.00
#
_symmetry.space_group_name_H-M   'P 1'
#
loop_
_entity.id
_entity.type
_entity.pdbx_description
1 polymer ?
#
loop_
_entity_poly.entity_id
_entity_poly.type
_entity_poly.pdbx_seq_one_letter_code
_entity_poly.pdbx_strand_id
1 'polypeptide(L)'
;MFQRLKGAIDSRIAEEQAKAKAGQPATGSGTVSRSNSARADPAKRTKPKTKVVDDGARGPDPSEFESAFVIDDDEDTPESTRSATPQIKDDKGATMAGRGSPAPAAAAAANGEVVNEKTEAVSKPPTPPPATTATELPVEVRQKLRKLEKLESRYQELLRSYRIAHARAVSIEPFEKTLKENTPLVSISEPEALVEYLNQLNLRGDMVMDELKRVTSDRDLYKKKFEQAEREASDAQAELETLKSSQGAETTEESKPEDEKAKPTDSKAPADIKSPVSSVMKIFSPKQKATEPEADKGESEDFFSYDEEIPRLQSELESKTTEIETLKSEVVELQKDLDAFKETNEGLSTTVQSLERQVSEATEKSASNTAQQEELKELQGKLEASTKSISELEAKIAEKEKEGTDAASSKAAEIKKSQATIDQLKKELKDLQALQDGDKKKIKVLEGIVATLKKKAEVPEVAPAKAEPEKTVAPVATPAAAETPAAGGAKKKNNKKKKKGANAGKEAPATAEAPQEPTETVAPETPSSDLEAEVEKLKAEVASRDEQIEKLQKQQKNAEAMREKIDELEENYLQVGHEHVEAKQKIKELEAEKKELQQKVEALESSISSQMSHQEKAGQAEANLKSMTSDHDELKSKLSTLQSDLGAAEKLATTRYKELTDLRDVLQKAQPELKSLRTENAALKSTKDELTAKTAELRKLEAKERELRSDVGSFKKQAAERETEVKSLQSQLTTETNGRVKAEDAARVAGRDLRRVEAEKIELSATGEKAARELGSVRDEVTKLRTRVRELEGTVTRLEGENKEVRGEMELKASQYSSAQSLVGSMRDQTAEMAMQLKEAKEAGESLEEELGEVQRLLTERTREGETMRRLLTDVDERAEAKVREMRERMEAAVEERDRAEEEAATGGRRRAREADELKGRVREVERELKRALEDREELDREAKEVKRRRDEMESVSERAASEVRDVRSAMEELRTALDGSERQAREAEKGKVDLRRLLEEAGGRYEKLAKTLRAREA
;
A
#
# COMPACT_ATOMS: atom_id res chain seq x y z
N MET A 1 -51.92 -29.28 1.06
CA MET A 1 -52.17 -27.87 1.47
C MET A 1 -53.16 -27.17 0.53
N PHE A 2 -52.75 -26.68 -0.65
CA PHE A 2 -53.58 -25.80 -1.51
C PHE A 2 -54.98 -26.30 -1.90
N GLN A 3 -55.24 -27.61 -2.01
CA GLN A 3 -56.62 -28.12 -2.22
C GLN A 3 -57.52 -27.99 -0.97
N ARG A 4 -56.97 -28.03 0.26
CA ARG A 4 -57.75 -27.76 1.48
C ARG A 4 -58.03 -26.27 1.64
N LEU A 5 -57.05 -25.41 1.30
CA LEU A 5 -57.31 -23.96 1.20
C LEU A 5 -58.33 -23.66 0.10
N LYS A 6 -58.25 -24.30 -1.08
CA LYS A 6 -59.29 -24.07 -2.10
C LYS A 6 -60.66 -24.58 -1.65
N GLY A 7 -60.75 -25.78 -1.08
CA GLY A 7 -62.00 -26.29 -0.52
C GLY A 7 -62.62 -25.32 0.49
N ALA A 8 -61.80 -24.70 1.36
CA ALA A 8 -62.25 -23.70 2.33
C ALA A 8 -62.55 -22.31 1.73
N ILE A 9 -61.90 -21.92 0.63
CA ILE A 9 -62.15 -20.65 -0.07
C ILE A 9 -63.39 -20.78 -0.95
N ASP A 10 -63.51 -21.84 -1.74
CA ASP A 10 -64.66 -22.13 -2.59
C ASP A 10 -65.90 -22.44 -1.74
N SER A 11 -65.78 -23.11 -0.58
CA SER A 11 -66.91 -23.27 0.34
C SER A 11 -67.35 -21.93 0.94
N ARG A 12 -66.41 -21.02 1.22
CA ARG A 12 -66.70 -19.68 1.78
C ARG A 12 -67.29 -18.75 0.73
N ILE A 13 -66.82 -18.82 -0.51
CA ILE A 13 -67.42 -18.16 -1.68
C ILE A 13 -68.80 -18.75 -1.98
N ALA A 14 -69.01 -20.06 -1.83
CA ALA A 14 -70.32 -20.68 -1.97
C ALA A 14 -71.28 -20.27 -0.84
N GLU A 15 -70.80 -20.13 0.40
CA GLU A 15 -71.56 -19.60 1.54
C GLU A 15 -71.92 -18.11 1.35
N GLU A 16 -70.98 -17.33 0.83
CA GLU A 16 -71.16 -15.90 0.54
C GLU A 16 -72.08 -15.67 -0.67
N GLN A 17 -72.00 -16.50 -1.71
CA GLN A 17 -72.95 -16.52 -2.82
C GLN A 17 -74.33 -17.06 -2.43
N ALA A 18 -74.42 -17.98 -1.46
CA ALA A 18 -75.69 -18.40 -0.87
C ALA A 18 -76.33 -17.26 -0.07
N LYS A 19 -75.54 -16.52 0.72
CA LYS A 19 -75.99 -15.27 1.38
C LYS A 19 -76.41 -14.21 0.37
N ALA A 20 -75.68 -14.02 -0.72
CA ALA A 20 -76.04 -13.08 -1.78
C ALA A 20 -77.33 -13.48 -2.52
N LYS A 21 -77.57 -14.77 -2.75
CA LYS A 21 -78.84 -15.27 -3.35
C LYS A 21 -80.03 -15.28 -2.39
N ALA A 22 -79.83 -15.09 -1.09
CA ALA A 22 -80.90 -14.91 -0.11
C ALA A 22 -81.38 -13.45 0.02
N GLY A 23 -80.80 -12.52 -0.73
CA GLY A 23 -80.95 -11.08 -0.54
C GLY A 23 -81.70 -10.32 -1.65
N GLN A 24 -82.97 -10.62 -1.90
CA GLN A 24 -83.85 -9.68 -2.61
C GLN A 24 -85.29 -9.72 -2.05
N PRO A 25 -85.89 -8.57 -1.67
CA PRO A 25 -87.22 -8.55 -1.06
C PRO A 25 -88.32 -8.54 -2.12
N ALA A 26 -89.35 -9.36 -1.90
CA ALA A 26 -90.67 -9.20 -2.50
C ALA A 26 -91.64 -8.60 -1.47
N THR A 27 -92.53 -7.73 -1.92
CA THR A 27 -93.42 -6.91 -1.08
C THR A 27 -94.66 -7.68 -0.61
N GLY A 28 -95.14 -7.43 0.62
CA GLY A 28 -96.55 -7.64 0.94
C GLY A 28 -96.89 -7.90 2.41
N SER A 29 -97.87 -7.14 2.89
CA SER A 29 -98.62 -7.26 4.16
C SER A 29 -98.76 -8.67 4.77
N GLY A 30 -98.69 -8.76 6.11
CA GLY A 30 -98.80 -10.03 6.83
C GLY A 30 -98.77 -9.91 8.36
N THR A 31 -99.61 -9.06 8.95
CA THR A 31 -99.84 -9.06 10.41
C THR A 31 -100.43 -10.40 10.87
N VAL A 32 -99.89 -11.01 11.93
CA VAL A 32 -100.64 -11.63 13.03
C VAL A 32 -99.67 -12.05 14.14
N SER A 33 -99.91 -11.56 15.36
CA SER A 33 -99.24 -12.01 16.58
C SER A 33 -100.01 -13.18 17.22
N ARG A 34 -99.29 -14.20 17.71
CA ARG A 34 -99.73 -15.22 18.69
C ARG A 34 -98.50 -16.00 19.19
N SER A 35 -98.39 -16.37 20.48
CA SER A 35 -99.31 -16.12 21.59
C SER A 35 -98.65 -16.33 22.98
N ASN A 36 -99.08 -15.52 23.96
CA ASN A 36 -99.49 -15.88 25.33
C ASN A 36 -98.61 -16.77 26.24
N SER A 37 -98.56 -16.55 27.56
CA SER A 37 -99.07 -15.43 28.39
C SER A 37 -98.58 -15.57 29.84
N ALA A 38 -98.46 -14.44 30.56
CA ALA A 38 -98.42 -14.43 32.02
C ALA A 38 -99.82 -14.18 32.63
N ARG A 39 -99.97 -14.43 33.94
CA ARG A 39 -101.18 -14.41 34.81
C ARG A 39 -101.91 -15.78 34.90
N ALA A 40 -102.45 -16.18 36.05
CA ALA A 40 -103.00 -15.34 37.13
C ALA A 40 -102.65 -15.74 38.59
N ASP A 41 -102.94 -14.78 39.48
CA ASP A 41 -103.13 -14.84 40.95
C ASP A 41 -104.10 -15.98 41.41
N PRO A 42 -104.18 -16.38 42.71
CA PRO A 42 -104.13 -15.45 43.86
C PRO A 42 -103.44 -15.86 45.18
N ALA A 43 -102.95 -14.81 45.88
CA ALA A 43 -103.02 -14.59 47.34
C ALA A 43 -102.37 -15.58 48.35
N LYS A 44 -101.41 -15.06 49.16
CA LYS A 44 -101.63 -14.85 50.62
C LYS A 44 -100.54 -14.04 51.37
N ARG A 45 -101.03 -12.99 52.02
CA ARG A 45 -100.59 -12.27 53.24
C ARG A 45 -99.36 -12.77 54.07
N THR A 46 -98.50 -11.78 54.40
CA THR A 46 -97.89 -11.48 55.74
C THR A 46 -96.74 -12.33 56.34
N LYS A 47 -95.64 -11.63 56.68
CA LYS A 47 -94.70 -11.90 57.81
C LYS A 47 -95.46 -11.92 59.16
N PRO A 48 -94.98 -12.46 60.32
CA PRO A 48 -93.57 -12.65 60.77
C PRO A 48 -93.31 -14.10 61.31
N LYS A 49 -92.32 -14.48 62.16
CA LYS A 49 -91.64 -13.85 63.32
C LYS A 49 -90.38 -14.65 63.77
N THR A 50 -89.38 -13.96 64.38
CA THR A 50 -88.30 -14.45 65.31
C THR A 50 -87.57 -15.78 65.01
N LYS A 51 -86.27 -15.87 64.70
CA LYS A 51 -85.00 -15.32 65.28
C LYS A 51 -84.46 -16.10 66.50
N VAL A 52 -83.29 -16.75 66.35
CA VAL A 52 -82.19 -17.09 67.31
C VAL A 52 -81.15 -17.94 66.52
N VAL A 53 -79.93 -17.43 66.23
CA VAL A 53 -78.59 -17.83 66.79
C VAL A 53 -78.09 -19.22 66.30
N ASP A 54 -76.85 -19.43 65.83
CA ASP A 54 -75.69 -18.58 65.44
C ASP A 54 -74.58 -19.44 64.75
N ASP A 55 -73.50 -18.81 64.23
CA ASP A 55 -72.23 -19.37 63.70
C ASP A 55 -72.31 -20.30 62.45
N GLY A 56 -71.34 -20.37 61.53
CA GLY A 56 -70.05 -19.67 61.34
C GLY A 56 -69.28 -20.34 60.16
N ALA A 57 -68.24 -19.78 59.54
CA ALA A 57 -67.64 -18.44 59.58
C ALA A 57 -66.85 -18.20 58.27
N ARG A 58 -66.63 -16.94 57.87
CA ARG A 58 -65.72 -16.55 56.77
C ARG A 58 -64.80 -15.45 57.30
N GLY A 59 -63.49 -15.59 57.10
CA GLY A 59 -62.48 -14.77 57.79
C GLY A 59 -62.43 -13.29 57.32
N PRO A 60 -61.80 -12.39 58.11
CA PRO A 60 -61.69 -10.97 57.80
C PRO A 60 -60.81 -10.67 56.57
N ASP A 61 -60.98 -9.46 56.04
CA ASP A 61 -60.22 -8.93 54.91
C ASP A 61 -58.83 -8.43 55.38
N PRO A 62 -57.69 -8.74 54.71
CA PRO A 62 -56.36 -8.39 55.22
C PRO A 62 -56.09 -6.89 55.40
N SER A 63 -56.83 -6.05 54.68
CA SER A 63 -56.76 -4.58 54.66
C SER A 63 -56.93 -3.93 56.04
N GLU A 64 -57.55 -4.62 57.02
CA GLU A 64 -57.78 -4.10 58.37
C GLU A 64 -56.54 -4.12 59.29
N PHE A 65 -55.42 -4.72 58.87
CA PHE A 65 -54.21 -4.87 59.70
C PHE A 65 -53.07 -3.87 59.41
N GLU A 66 -53.15 -3.09 58.32
CA GLU A 66 -52.05 -2.16 57.95
C GLU A 66 -52.03 -0.87 58.81
N SER A 67 -53.17 -0.47 59.38
CA SER A 67 -53.34 0.78 60.13
C SER A 67 -52.86 0.73 61.60
N ALA A 68 -52.29 -0.38 62.06
CA ALA A 68 -51.98 -0.63 63.47
C ALA A 68 -50.49 -0.63 63.85
N PHE A 69 -49.57 -0.37 62.89
CA PHE A 69 -48.12 -0.48 63.11
C PHE A 69 -47.27 0.65 62.50
N VAL A 70 -47.88 1.71 61.97
CA VAL A 70 -47.18 2.97 61.71
C VAL A 70 -47.17 3.76 63.03
N ILE A 71 -45.97 4.17 63.46
CA ILE A 71 -45.81 5.14 64.55
C ILE A 71 -45.61 6.50 63.88
N ASP A 72 -46.57 7.39 64.07
CA ASP A 72 -46.41 8.80 63.71
C ASP A 72 -45.43 9.47 64.69
N ASP A 73 -44.54 10.31 64.16
CA ASP A 73 -43.71 11.26 64.93
C ASP A 73 -44.06 12.64 64.35
N ASP A 74 -45.17 13.17 64.84
CA ASP A 74 -45.95 14.25 64.24
C ASP A 74 -46.04 15.43 65.21
N GLU A 75 -45.58 16.61 64.78
CA GLU A 75 -46.04 17.90 65.33
C GLU A 75 -45.63 19.05 64.41
N ASP A 76 -46.56 19.53 63.57
CA ASP A 76 -47.15 20.87 63.79
C ASP A 76 -48.36 21.11 62.87
N THR A 77 -49.57 21.10 63.42
CA THR A 77 -50.80 21.58 62.74
C THR A 77 -51.72 22.31 63.71
N PRO A 78 -52.50 23.30 63.22
CA PRO A 78 -53.76 23.63 63.88
C PRO A 78 -54.96 23.74 62.91
N GLU A 79 -55.83 22.75 63.01
CA GLU A 79 -57.30 22.83 63.06
C GLU A 79 -58.09 23.88 62.23
N SER A 80 -58.82 23.39 61.22
CA SER A 80 -60.29 23.47 61.10
C SER A 80 -61.06 24.71 61.61
N THR A 81 -61.73 25.46 60.70
CA THR A 81 -63.22 25.58 60.73
C THR A 81 -63.87 26.28 59.50
N ARG A 82 -64.86 25.59 58.91
CA ARG A 82 -66.12 26.05 58.27
C ARG A 82 -66.22 27.36 57.43
N SER A 83 -66.60 27.15 56.15
CA SER A 83 -67.69 27.82 55.39
C SER A 83 -67.41 29.03 54.45
N ALA A 84 -68.12 28.99 53.31
CA ALA A 84 -68.51 30.06 52.36
C ALA A 84 -67.61 30.39 51.14
N THR A 85 -68.32 30.71 50.04
CA THR A 85 -67.95 31.12 48.66
C THR A 85 -67.37 32.54 48.53
N PRO A 86 -66.80 32.95 47.36
CA PRO A 86 -66.04 32.20 46.33
C PRO A 86 -64.81 33.01 45.76
N GLN A 87 -64.30 32.59 44.58
CA GLN A 87 -63.57 33.35 43.53
C GLN A 87 -62.02 33.51 43.55
N ILE A 88 -61.47 33.26 42.34
CA ILE A 88 -60.39 34.00 41.63
C ILE A 88 -58.90 33.63 41.87
N LYS A 89 -58.38 32.92 40.84
CA LYS A 89 -57.10 33.10 40.10
C LYS A 89 -55.76 32.42 40.49
N ASP A 90 -55.31 31.64 39.50
CA ASP A 90 -54.01 31.68 38.80
C ASP A 90 -52.71 31.07 39.39
N ASP A 91 -52.27 30.02 38.67
CA ASP A 91 -50.90 29.73 38.18
C ASP A 91 -49.84 28.92 38.99
N LYS A 92 -49.32 27.88 38.31
CA LYS A 92 -47.97 27.24 38.33
C LYS A 92 -47.32 26.77 39.64
N GLY A 93 -46.73 25.56 39.61
CA GLY A 93 -45.99 24.94 40.72
C GLY A 93 -44.72 24.17 40.30
N ALA A 94 -44.90 22.89 39.93
CA ALA A 94 -43.90 21.98 39.34
C ALA A 94 -42.83 21.31 40.27
N THR A 95 -42.86 19.96 40.23
CA THR A 95 -41.72 19.03 39.99
C THR A 95 -40.68 18.63 41.06
N MET A 96 -40.64 17.31 41.30
CA MET A 96 -39.48 16.38 41.17
C MET A 96 -38.38 16.26 42.26
N ALA A 97 -38.23 15.05 42.83
CA ALA A 97 -37.12 14.08 42.60
C ALA A 97 -37.02 13.04 43.75
N GLY A 98 -36.29 11.91 43.60
CA GLY A 98 -36.17 10.90 44.68
C GLY A 98 -35.20 9.71 44.44
N ARG A 99 -35.64 8.67 43.69
CA ARG A 99 -34.84 7.56 43.07
C ARG A 99 -33.80 6.78 43.93
N GLY A 100 -33.95 5.44 44.03
CA GLY A 100 -32.75 4.56 44.10
C GLY A 100 -32.78 3.08 44.58
N SER A 101 -33.10 2.12 43.68
CA SER A 101 -32.36 0.82 43.53
C SER A 101 -32.37 -0.24 44.71
N PRO A 102 -31.67 -1.42 44.63
CA PRO A 102 -31.99 -2.58 43.76
C PRO A 102 -31.84 -4.03 44.35
N ALA A 103 -32.68 -4.99 43.90
CA ALA A 103 -32.45 -6.47 43.72
C ALA A 103 -31.91 -7.35 44.93
N PRO A 104 -31.61 -8.69 44.83
CA PRO A 104 -31.90 -9.76 43.83
C PRO A 104 -32.34 -11.18 44.39
N ALA A 105 -32.57 -12.17 43.49
CA ALA A 105 -32.22 -13.63 43.56
C ALA A 105 -33.04 -14.78 44.26
N ALA A 106 -33.64 -15.68 43.43
CA ALA A 106 -33.35 -17.14 43.23
C ALA A 106 -33.91 -18.36 44.07
N ALA A 107 -34.56 -19.30 43.33
CA ALA A 107 -34.39 -20.79 43.26
C ALA A 107 -35.13 -21.88 44.14
N ALA A 108 -35.89 -22.77 43.45
CA ALA A 108 -35.99 -24.29 43.43
C ALA A 108 -35.93 -25.21 44.70
N ALA A 109 -36.44 -26.47 44.76
CA ALA A 109 -37.48 -27.28 44.05
C ALA A 109 -37.71 -28.72 44.68
N ALA A 110 -38.76 -29.45 44.22
CA ALA A 110 -38.97 -30.95 44.15
C ALA A 110 -39.61 -31.84 45.28
N ASN A 111 -40.74 -32.50 44.90
CA ASN A 111 -41.25 -33.91 45.07
C ASN A 111 -41.30 -34.75 46.39
N GLY A 112 -42.46 -35.43 46.64
CA GLY A 112 -42.52 -36.92 46.69
C GLY A 112 -43.27 -37.72 47.81
N GLU A 113 -44.41 -38.37 47.47
CA GLU A 113 -44.93 -39.73 47.89
C GLU A 113 -45.50 -40.16 49.30
N VAL A 114 -46.82 -40.52 49.33
CA VAL A 114 -47.45 -41.87 49.64
C VAL A 114 -47.83 -42.37 51.09
N VAL A 115 -49.17 -42.50 51.32
CA VAL A 115 -49.99 -43.63 51.92
C VAL A 115 -50.15 -43.92 53.46
N ASN A 116 -51.32 -43.49 54.00
CA ASN A 116 -52.48 -44.30 54.53
C ASN A 116 -52.66 -44.87 55.99
N GLU A 117 -53.94 -44.78 56.45
CA GLU A 117 -54.79 -45.56 57.41
C GLU A 117 -54.61 -45.77 58.97
N LYS A 118 -55.59 -45.21 59.73
CA LYS A 118 -56.58 -45.83 60.68
C LYS A 118 -56.36 -46.22 62.20
N THR A 119 -57.36 -45.78 63.00
CA THR A 119 -58.11 -46.40 64.17
C THR A 119 -57.59 -46.53 65.64
N GLU A 120 -58.35 -45.86 66.55
CA GLU A 120 -58.96 -46.32 67.84
C GLU A 120 -58.24 -46.35 69.23
N ALA A 121 -59.07 -46.45 70.30
CA ALA A 121 -58.84 -46.01 71.72
C ALA A 121 -58.51 -47.19 72.71
N VAL A 122 -58.39 -47.10 74.06
CA VAL A 122 -59.33 -46.66 75.17
C VAL A 122 -58.51 -46.33 76.50
N SER A 123 -59.14 -46.23 77.70
CA SER A 123 -58.80 -45.38 78.88
C SER A 123 -58.21 -45.99 80.19
N LYS A 124 -57.53 -45.13 81.01
CA LYS A 124 -57.44 -44.95 82.53
C LYS A 124 -57.56 -46.14 83.53
N PRO A 125 -56.83 -46.18 84.69
CA PRO A 125 -56.82 -45.21 85.84
C PRO A 125 -55.37 -44.90 86.36
N PRO A 126 -54.93 -44.72 87.66
CA PRO A 126 -55.54 -44.50 89.01
C PRO A 126 -54.92 -43.32 89.85
N THR A 127 -54.83 -43.36 91.21
CA THR A 127 -54.21 -42.39 92.19
C THR A 127 -54.19 -42.98 93.65
N PRO A 128 -53.64 -42.35 94.74
CA PRO A 128 -52.98 -41.03 94.99
C PRO A 128 -51.43 -41.18 95.20
N PRO A 129 -50.63 -40.71 96.22
CA PRO A 129 -50.80 -39.97 97.53
C PRO A 129 -50.13 -38.54 97.57
N PRO A 130 -50.00 -37.80 98.72
CA PRO A 130 -49.78 -36.32 98.70
C PRO A 130 -48.60 -35.65 99.48
N ALA A 131 -48.33 -34.38 99.08
CA ALA A 131 -47.97 -33.16 99.86
C ALA A 131 -46.49 -32.68 100.04
N THR A 132 -46.15 -31.49 99.47
CA THR A 132 -45.92 -30.22 100.22
C THR A 132 -45.63 -29.00 99.31
N THR A 133 -45.84 -27.81 99.86
CA THR A 133 -45.87 -26.42 99.34
C THR A 133 -44.68 -25.86 98.52
N ALA A 134 -44.97 -25.14 97.42
CA ALA A 134 -44.39 -23.80 97.08
C ALA A 134 -45.04 -23.19 95.80
N THR A 135 -45.61 -21.97 95.88
CA THR A 135 -46.12 -21.09 94.80
C THR A 135 -46.30 -21.69 93.39
N GLU A 136 -47.24 -22.62 93.24
CA GLU A 136 -47.57 -23.18 91.93
C GLU A 136 -48.63 -22.34 91.19
N LEU A 137 -48.33 -21.90 89.97
CA LEU A 137 -49.37 -21.44 89.04
C LEU A 137 -50.41 -22.58 88.85
N PRO A 138 -51.72 -22.30 88.99
CA PRO A 138 -52.75 -23.35 89.00
C PRO A 138 -52.66 -24.30 87.80
N VAL A 139 -53.07 -25.56 87.99
CA VAL A 139 -53.00 -26.60 86.94
C VAL A 139 -53.73 -26.17 85.66
N GLU A 140 -54.85 -25.45 85.79
CA GLU A 140 -55.51 -24.81 84.64
C GLU A 140 -54.62 -23.82 83.89
N VAL A 141 -53.89 -22.96 84.60
CA VAL A 141 -52.98 -21.97 84.00
C VAL A 141 -51.84 -22.70 83.28
N ARG A 142 -51.26 -23.74 83.90
CA ARG A 142 -50.24 -24.59 83.24
C ARG A 142 -50.78 -25.30 81.99
N GLN A 143 -52.06 -25.72 81.98
CA GLN A 143 -52.69 -26.30 80.79
C GLN A 143 -53.07 -25.25 79.73
N LYS A 144 -53.50 -24.06 80.14
CA LYS A 144 -53.79 -22.91 79.25
C LYS A 144 -52.49 -22.43 78.58
N LEU A 145 -51.38 -22.33 79.32
CA LEU A 145 -50.05 -22.03 78.78
C LEU A 145 -49.58 -23.07 77.76
N ARG A 146 -49.67 -24.38 78.05
CA ARG A 146 -49.34 -25.45 77.08
C ARG A 146 -50.27 -25.53 75.86
N LYS A 147 -51.43 -24.89 75.91
CA LYS A 147 -52.32 -24.70 74.75
C LYS A 147 -51.93 -23.45 73.95
N LEU A 148 -51.63 -22.33 74.64
CA LEU A 148 -51.09 -21.12 74.04
C LEU A 148 -49.80 -21.40 73.27
N GLU A 149 -48.82 -22.06 73.89
CA GLU A 149 -47.55 -22.47 73.28
C GLU A 149 -47.73 -23.25 71.95
N LYS A 150 -48.75 -24.11 71.87
CA LYS A 150 -49.09 -24.88 70.65
C LYS A 150 -49.94 -24.13 69.63
N LEU A 151 -50.64 -23.07 70.05
CA LEU A 151 -51.34 -22.15 69.15
C LEU A 151 -50.35 -21.13 68.59
N GLU A 152 -49.41 -20.66 69.41
CA GLU A 152 -48.31 -19.77 69.06
C GLU A 152 -47.39 -20.40 68.02
N SER A 153 -46.95 -21.66 68.20
CA SER A 153 -46.12 -22.34 67.18
C SER A 153 -46.84 -22.44 65.82
N ARG A 154 -48.13 -22.82 65.84
CA ARG A 154 -48.98 -22.89 64.63
C ARG A 154 -49.27 -21.52 64.03
N TYR A 155 -49.38 -20.49 64.85
CA TYR A 155 -49.58 -19.11 64.42
C TYR A 155 -48.31 -18.56 63.76
N GLN A 156 -47.11 -18.89 64.26
CA GLN A 156 -45.84 -18.55 63.60
C GLN A 156 -45.66 -19.29 62.26
N GLU A 157 -46.10 -20.54 62.16
CA GLU A 157 -46.14 -21.29 60.89
C GLU A 157 -47.15 -20.67 59.90
N LEU A 158 -48.35 -20.31 60.37
CA LEU A 158 -49.38 -19.64 59.57
C LEU A 158 -48.91 -18.25 59.10
N LEU A 159 -48.25 -17.47 59.98
CA LEU A 159 -47.65 -16.19 59.60
C LEU A 159 -46.52 -16.36 58.56
N ARG A 160 -45.71 -17.42 58.64
CA ARG A 160 -44.73 -17.72 57.58
C ARG A 160 -45.42 -18.08 56.27
N SER A 161 -46.42 -18.95 56.26
CA SER A 161 -47.11 -19.34 55.03
C SER A 161 -47.88 -18.16 54.42
N TYR A 162 -48.52 -17.33 55.23
CA TYR A 162 -49.14 -16.07 54.81
C TYR A 162 -48.12 -15.10 54.21
N ARG A 163 -47.00 -14.82 54.89
CA ARG A 163 -45.94 -13.94 54.36
C ARG A 163 -45.38 -14.45 53.02
N ILE A 164 -45.20 -15.77 52.86
CA ILE A 164 -44.74 -16.37 51.61
C ILE A 164 -45.81 -16.27 50.50
N ALA A 165 -47.08 -16.48 50.82
CA ALA A 165 -48.18 -16.33 49.86
C ALA A 165 -48.38 -14.87 49.44
N HIS A 166 -48.32 -13.93 50.40
CA HIS A 166 -48.44 -12.50 50.17
C HIS A 166 -47.27 -11.96 49.33
N ALA A 167 -46.03 -12.34 49.66
CA ALA A 167 -44.85 -11.97 48.86
C ALA A 167 -44.94 -12.50 47.42
N ARG A 168 -45.53 -13.69 47.21
CA ARG A 168 -45.82 -14.21 45.87
C ARG A 168 -46.89 -13.38 45.16
N ALA A 169 -48.01 -13.07 45.80
CA ALA A 169 -49.08 -12.25 45.23
C ALA A 169 -48.56 -10.86 44.79
N VAL A 170 -47.84 -10.16 45.69
CA VAL A 170 -47.20 -8.86 45.43
C VAL A 170 -46.16 -8.94 44.30
N SER A 171 -45.51 -10.10 44.08
CA SER A 171 -44.60 -10.29 42.93
C SER A 171 -45.32 -10.62 41.61
N ILE A 172 -46.55 -11.12 41.68
CA ILE A 172 -47.35 -11.53 40.51
C ILE A 172 -48.17 -10.37 39.95
N GLU A 173 -48.72 -9.50 40.81
CA GLU A 173 -49.56 -8.38 40.38
C GLU A 173 -48.88 -7.43 39.36
N PRO A 174 -47.60 -7.01 39.51
CA PRO A 174 -46.91 -6.22 38.49
C PRO A 174 -46.74 -6.97 37.17
N PHE A 175 -46.50 -8.30 37.23
CA PHE A 175 -46.37 -9.12 36.03
C PHE A 175 -47.72 -9.25 35.31
N GLU A 176 -48.81 -9.56 36.02
CA GLU A 176 -50.16 -9.58 35.44
C GLU A 176 -50.56 -8.23 34.86
N LYS A 177 -50.19 -7.11 35.51
CA LYS A 177 -50.44 -5.78 34.97
C LYS A 177 -49.72 -5.58 33.62
N THR A 178 -48.42 -5.86 33.56
CA THR A 178 -47.69 -5.77 32.28
C THR A 178 -48.19 -6.76 31.22
N LEU A 179 -48.73 -7.92 31.63
CA LEU A 179 -49.36 -8.90 30.74
C LEU A 179 -50.65 -8.33 30.13
N LYS A 180 -51.52 -7.73 30.95
CA LYS A 180 -52.78 -7.05 30.54
C LYS A 180 -52.53 -5.83 29.63
N GLU A 181 -51.42 -5.13 29.84
CA GLU A 181 -51.03 -3.94 29.06
C GLU A 181 -50.47 -4.28 27.67
N ASN A 182 -49.81 -5.44 27.51
CA ASN A 182 -49.12 -5.83 26.27
C ASN A 182 -49.81 -6.98 25.51
N THR A 183 -50.74 -7.70 26.13
CA THR A 183 -51.44 -8.86 25.54
C THR A 183 -52.93 -8.87 25.93
N PRO A 184 -53.81 -9.58 25.21
CA PRO A 184 -55.24 -9.69 25.56
C PRO A 184 -55.55 -10.51 26.83
N LEU A 185 -54.56 -10.88 27.63
CA LEU A 185 -54.66 -11.90 28.68
C LEU A 185 -54.97 -11.28 30.04
N VAL A 186 -55.89 -11.90 30.79
CA VAL A 186 -56.44 -11.32 32.03
C VAL A 186 -55.81 -11.91 33.30
N SER A 187 -55.12 -13.06 33.22
CA SER A 187 -54.36 -13.61 34.36
C SER A 187 -53.28 -14.60 33.90
N ILE A 188 -52.29 -14.88 34.76
CA ILE A 188 -51.38 -16.01 34.58
C ILE A 188 -52.06 -17.39 34.72
N SER A 189 -53.33 -17.44 35.16
CA SER A 189 -54.11 -18.69 35.23
C SER A 189 -54.57 -19.23 33.86
N GLU A 190 -54.35 -18.50 32.76
CA GLU A 190 -54.88 -18.80 31.42
C GLU A 190 -53.76 -19.13 30.40
N PRO A 191 -52.95 -20.20 30.61
CA PRO A 191 -51.80 -20.49 29.76
C PRO A 191 -52.17 -20.90 28.32
N GLU A 192 -53.37 -21.44 28.10
CA GLU A 192 -53.84 -21.83 26.77
C GLU A 192 -54.11 -20.59 25.89
N ALA A 193 -54.72 -19.54 26.46
CA ALA A 193 -54.94 -18.26 25.77
C ALA A 193 -53.61 -17.56 25.41
N LEU A 194 -52.56 -17.70 26.23
CA LEU A 194 -51.21 -17.22 25.90
C LEU A 194 -50.64 -17.96 24.69
N VAL A 195 -50.81 -19.29 24.61
CA VAL A 195 -50.37 -20.10 23.46
C VAL A 195 -51.16 -19.72 22.21
N GLU A 196 -52.47 -19.49 22.30
CA GLU A 196 -53.27 -18.99 21.18
C GLU A 196 -52.82 -17.60 20.71
N TYR A 197 -52.58 -16.66 21.62
CA TYR A 197 -52.09 -15.32 21.28
C TYR A 197 -50.73 -15.38 20.57
N LEU A 198 -49.78 -16.19 21.06
CA LEU A 198 -48.47 -16.37 20.42
C LEU A 198 -48.60 -17.03 19.03
N ASN A 199 -49.50 -18.01 18.86
CA ASN A 199 -49.77 -18.62 17.56
C ASN A 199 -50.43 -17.62 16.59
N GLN A 200 -51.33 -16.76 17.05
CA GLN A 200 -51.90 -15.68 16.25
C GLN A 200 -50.86 -14.62 15.88
N LEU A 201 -49.91 -14.31 16.79
CA LEU A 201 -48.81 -13.38 16.53
C LEU A 201 -47.85 -13.95 15.47
N ASN A 202 -47.50 -15.23 15.57
CA ASN A 202 -46.68 -15.93 14.56
C ASN A 202 -47.40 -15.95 13.20
N LEU A 203 -48.69 -16.29 13.16
CA LEU A 203 -49.49 -16.30 11.91
C LEU A 203 -49.57 -14.90 11.28
N ARG A 204 -49.70 -13.83 12.08
CA ARG A 204 -49.63 -12.44 11.57
C ARG A 204 -48.23 -12.12 11.03
N GLY A 205 -47.17 -12.58 11.68
CA GLY A 205 -45.80 -12.45 11.20
C GLY A 205 -45.59 -13.14 9.85
N ASP A 206 -46.05 -14.38 9.70
CA ASP A 206 -46.00 -15.13 8.43
C ASP A 206 -46.80 -14.42 7.32
N MET A 207 -48.03 -13.95 7.63
CA MET A 207 -48.84 -13.18 6.68
C MET A 207 -48.16 -11.89 6.23
N VAL A 208 -47.61 -11.09 7.16
CA VAL A 208 -46.88 -9.86 6.83
C VAL A 208 -45.62 -10.17 6.02
N MET A 209 -44.93 -11.27 6.29
CA MET A 209 -43.77 -11.70 5.49
C MET A 209 -44.18 -12.17 4.09
N ASP A 210 -45.32 -12.83 3.90
CA ASP A 210 -45.83 -13.20 2.57
C ASP A 210 -46.38 -12.00 1.79
N GLU A 211 -47.02 -11.03 2.46
CA GLU A 211 -47.38 -9.74 1.87
C GLU A 211 -46.14 -8.93 1.46
N LEU A 212 -45.11 -8.88 2.31
CA LEU A 212 -43.82 -8.23 1.98
C LEU A 212 -43.18 -8.87 0.74
N LYS A 213 -43.16 -10.21 0.65
CA LYS A 213 -42.69 -10.94 -0.54
C LYS A 213 -43.51 -10.57 -1.77
N ARG A 214 -44.85 -10.54 -1.66
CA ARG A 214 -45.75 -10.21 -2.79
C ARG A 214 -45.54 -8.77 -3.25
N VAL A 215 -45.58 -7.79 -2.35
CA VAL A 215 -45.35 -6.37 -2.64
C VAL A 215 -43.95 -6.15 -3.23
N THR A 216 -42.93 -6.87 -2.77
CA THR A 216 -41.59 -6.84 -3.36
C THR A 216 -41.60 -7.37 -4.81
N SER A 217 -42.26 -8.50 -5.07
CA SER A 217 -42.39 -9.02 -6.44
C SER A 217 -43.26 -8.14 -7.35
N ASP A 218 -44.33 -7.54 -6.81
CA ASP A 218 -45.21 -6.62 -7.52
C ASP A 218 -44.42 -5.36 -7.90
N ARG A 219 -43.67 -4.77 -6.96
CA ARG A 219 -42.73 -3.65 -7.20
C ARG A 219 -41.71 -3.99 -8.30
N ASP A 220 -41.08 -5.16 -8.24
CA ASP A 220 -40.06 -5.56 -9.21
C ASP A 220 -40.65 -5.84 -10.60
N LEU A 221 -41.92 -6.25 -10.69
CA LEU A 221 -42.67 -6.34 -11.94
C LEU A 221 -43.05 -4.95 -12.47
N TYR A 222 -43.50 -4.03 -11.63
CA TYR A 222 -43.79 -2.65 -12.03
C TYR A 222 -42.53 -1.90 -12.48
N LYS A 223 -41.39 -2.09 -11.79
CA LYS A 223 -40.11 -1.51 -12.21
C LYS A 223 -39.68 -2.03 -13.59
N LYS A 224 -39.82 -3.33 -13.87
CA LYS A 224 -39.54 -3.89 -15.21
C LYS A 224 -40.48 -3.34 -16.29
N LYS A 225 -41.77 -3.16 -15.98
CA LYS A 225 -42.72 -2.52 -16.91
C LYS A 225 -42.38 -1.05 -17.16
N PHE A 226 -41.90 -0.33 -16.15
CA PHE A 226 -41.42 1.04 -16.30
C PHE A 226 -40.16 1.08 -17.17
N GLU A 227 -39.13 0.28 -16.87
CA GLU A 227 -37.90 0.17 -17.69
C GLU A 227 -38.18 -0.28 -19.14
N GLN A 228 -39.25 -1.06 -19.37
CA GLN A 228 -39.70 -1.41 -20.71
C GLN A 228 -40.39 -0.23 -21.41
N ALA A 229 -41.36 0.42 -20.76
CA ALA A 229 -42.07 1.57 -21.32
C ALA A 229 -41.14 2.78 -21.56
N GLU A 230 -40.10 2.95 -20.73
CA GLU A 230 -39.06 3.96 -20.90
C GLU A 230 -38.19 3.68 -22.14
N ARG A 231 -37.88 2.40 -22.43
CA ARG A 231 -37.23 2.00 -23.69
C ARG A 231 -38.14 2.18 -24.88
N GLU A 232 -39.37 1.69 -24.82
CA GLU A 232 -40.37 1.85 -25.91
C GLU A 232 -40.63 3.33 -26.22
N ALA A 233 -40.62 4.22 -25.21
CA ALA A 233 -40.69 5.67 -25.40
C ALA A 233 -39.40 6.27 -25.98
N SER A 234 -38.22 5.79 -25.56
CA SER A 234 -36.92 6.21 -26.12
C SER A 234 -36.75 5.77 -27.58
N ASP A 235 -37.16 4.56 -27.91
CA ASP A 235 -37.14 3.99 -29.25
C ASP A 235 -38.12 4.74 -30.15
N ALA A 236 -39.35 5.01 -29.69
CA ALA A 236 -40.31 5.85 -30.40
C ALA A 236 -39.84 7.32 -30.57
N GLN A 237 -39.06 7.86 -29.63
CA GLN A 237 -38.42 9.17 -29.80
C GLN A 237 -37.33 9.13 -30.88
N ALA A 238 -36.49 8.09 -30.91
CA ALA A 238 -35.50 7.88 -31.96
C ALA A 238 -36.14 7.64 -33.34
N GLU A 239 -37.26 6.93 -33.42
CA GLU A 239 -38.07 6.79 -34.64
C GLU A 239 -38.65 8.14 -35.08
N LEU A 240 -39.16 8.97 -34.15
CA LEU A 240 -39.65 10.31 -34.48
C LEU A 240 -38.53 11.27 -34.92
N GLU A 241 -37.32 11.18 -34.36
CA GLU A 241 -36.17 11.97 -34.81
C GLU A 241 -35.63 11.50 -36.16
N THR A 242 -35.53 10.19 -36.39
CA THR A 242 -35.10 9.64 -37.68
C THR A 242 -36.12 9.93 -38.78
N LEU A 243 -37.42 9.81 -38.52
CA LEU A 243 -38.48 10.20 -39.46
C LEU A 243 -38.40 11.70 -39.82
N LYS A 244 -38.25 12.59 -38.82
CA LYS A 244 -38.03 14.03 -39.06
C LYS A 244 -36.77 14.32 -39.87
N SER A 245 -35.70 13.52 -39.69
CA SER A 245 -34.47 13.65 -40.49
C SER A 245 -34.64 13.12 -41.93
N SER A 246 -35.49 12.13 -42.15
CA SER A 246 -35.73 11.52 -43.47
C SER A 246 -36.72 12.29 -44.35
N GLN A 247 -37.56 13.16 -43.76
CA GLN A 247 -38.60 13.90 -44.49
C GLN A 247 -38.07 15.11 -45.30
N GLY A 248 -36.76 15.13 -45.57
CA GLY A 248 -36.02 16.23 -46.21
C GLY A 248 -35.22 15.81 -47.46
N ALA A 249 -35.70 14.83 -48.23
CA ALA A 249 -35.09 14.41 -49.50
C ALA A 249 -36.14 14.12 -50.59
N GLU A 250 -35.76 14.30 -51.85
CA GLU A 250 -36.67 14.52 -52.99
C GLU A 250 -37.22 13.24 -53.67
N THR A 251 -38.49 13.37 -54.11
CA THR A 251 -39.14 12.93 -55.38
C THR A 251 -38.74 11.66 -56.17
N THR A 252 -39.72 11.29 -57.02
CA THR A 252 -39.63 10.76 -58.41
C THR A 252 -39.79 9.25 -58.68
N GLU A 253 -40.58 9.01 -59.74
CA GLU A 253 -40.60 7.89 -60.72
C GLU A 253 -40.98 6.44 -60.35
N GLU A 254 -42.07 6.03 -61.01
CA GLU A 254 -42.26 4.78 -61.77
C GLU A 254 -41.53 3.49 -61.37
N SER A 255 -42.31 2.48 -60.94
CA SER A 255 -42.35 1.20 -61.68
C SER A 255 -43.50 0.27 -61.26
N LYS A 256 -44.18 -0.28 -62.28
CA LYS A 256 -45.01 -1.49 -62.25
C LYS A 256 -44.72 -2.21 -63.58
N PRO A 257 -44.68 -3.55 -63.63
CA PRO A 257 -45.93 -4.31 -63.83
C PRO A 257 -45.92 -5.74 -63.22
N GLU A 258 -46.82 -6.60 -63.74
CA GLU A 258 -47.03 -8.05 -63.47
C GLU A 258 -47.67 -8.37 -62.09
N ASP A 259 -48.98 -8.70 -61.97
CA ASP A 259 -49.79 -9.87 -62.43
C ASP A 259 -49.69 -11.10 -61.47
N GLU A 260 -50.76 -11.85 -61.12
CA GLU A 260 -52.05 -12.10 -61.81
C GLU A 260 -53.34 -12.05 -60.94
N LYS A 261 -54.46 -11.74 -61.62
CA LYS A 261 -55.87 -12.19 -61.55
C LYS A 261 -56.49 -13.00 -60.36
N ALA A 262 -57.56 -12.40 -59.82
CA ALA A 262 -59.00 -12.79 -59.94
C ALA A 262 -59.76 -13.78 -59.00
N LYS A 263 -60.99 -13.35 -58.70
CA LYS A 263 -62.24 -14.01 -58.22
C LYS A 263 -62.89 -14.94 -59.31
N PRO A 264 -64.02 -15.68 -59.07
CA PRO A 264 -64.65 -16.22 -57.84
C PRO A 264 -65.29 -17.65 -58.01
N THR A 265 -66.22 -18.01 -57.09
CA THR A 265 -67.39 -18.94 -57.20
C THR A 265 -67.27 -20.48 -57.08
N ASP A 266 -67.76 -20.94 -55.91
CA ASP A 266 -68.71 -22.05 -55.63
C ASP A 266 -68.43 -23.57 -55.80
N SER A 267 -68.52 -24.22 -54.63
CA SER A 267 -69.13 -25.55 -54.35
C SER A 267 -68.40 -26.87 -54.67
N LYS A 268 -68.21 -27.67 -53.61
CA LYS A 268 -67.82 -29.11 -53.52
C LYS A 268 -66.45 -29.55 -54.09
N ALA A 269 -65.76 -30.36 -53.28
CA ALA A 269 -64.62 -31.21 -53.64
C ALA A 269 -65.06 -32.37 -54.59
N PRO A 270 -64.15 -33.03 -55.36
CA PRO A 270 -62.70 -33.20 -55.12
C PRO A 270 -61.78 -32.78 -56.30
N ALA A 271 -60.54 -33.27 -56.31
CA ALA A 271 -59.43 -32.80 -57.17
C ALA A 271 -59.36 -33.46 -58.57
N ASP A 272 -58.82 -32.76 -59.58
CA ASP A 272 -57.47 -33.03 -60.14
C ASP A 272 -57.02 -32.05 -61.28
N ILE A 273 -55.69 -31.91 -61.48
CA ILE A 273 -54.96 -31.63 -62.76
C ILE A 273 -55.17 -30.30 -63.56
N LYS A 274 -54.13 -29.42 -63.51
CA LYS A 274 -53.49 -28.54 -64.56
C LYS A 274 -54.20 -27.33 -65.25
N SER A 275 -53.41 -26.23 -65.31
CA SER A 275 -53.36 -25.01 -66.18
C SER A 275 -53.70 -25.21 -67.68
N PRO A 276 -54.07 -24.19 -68.55
CA PRO A 276 -53.57 -22.79 -68.53
C PRO A 276 -54.36 -21.57 -69.16
N VAL A 277 -53.87 -20.34 -68.86
CA VAL A 277 -53.63 -19.15 -69.75
C VAL A 277 -54.76 -18.28 -70.38
N SER A 278 -54.57 -16.94 -70.24
CA SER A 278 -54.92 -15.72 -71.06
C SER A 278 -56.28 -15.60 -71.82
N SER A 279 -56.84 -14.43 -72.15
CA SER A 279 -56.23 -13.20 -72.69
C SER A 279 -56.83 -11.86 -72.16
N VAL A 280 -57.07 -10.86 -73.03
CA VAL A 280 -56.58 -9.46 -72.86
C VAL A 280 -57.39 -8.40 -73.67
N MET A 281 -57.52 -7.19 -73.09
CA MET A 281 -57.81 -5.82 -73.64
C MET A 281 -58.91 -5.49 -74.69
N LYS A 282 -59.75 -4.51 -74.32
CA LYS A 282 -60.08 -3.20 -74.99
C LYS A 282 -61.09 -2.48 -74.06
N ILE A 283 -60.94 -1.26 -73.54
CA ILE A 283 -60.39 0.03 -74.02
C ILE A 283 -61.20 0.61 -75.19
N PHE A 284 -62.08 1.58 -74.94
CA PHE A 284 -61.94 2.99 -75.38
C PHE A 284 -62.97 3.93 -74.74
N SER A 285 -62.69 5.24 -74.72
CA SER A 285 -63.56 6.33 -74.21
C SER A 285 -64.68 6.71 -75.20
N PRO A 286 -65.61 7.60 -74.79
CA PRO A 286 -65.61 8.91 -75.46
C PRO A 286 -65.91 10.11 -74.53
N LYS A 287 -65.57 11.32 -74.99
CA LYS A 287 -66.05 12.60 -74.43
C LYS A 287 -66.05 13.69 -75.51
N GLN A 288 -67.15 13.82 -76.26
CA GLN A 288 -67.37 14.99 -77.13
C GLN A 288 -68.87 15.24 -77.37
N LYS A 289 -69.20 16.41 -77.91
CA LYS A 289 -70.53 17.01 -77.95
C LYS A 289 -70.97 17.30 -79.39
N ALA A 290 -72.23 16.94 -79.69
CA ALA A 290 -73.09 17.41 -80.79
C ALA A 290 -72.57 17.36 -82.24
N THR A 291 -73.28 16.60 -83.07
CA THR A 291 -73.55 16.91 -84.49
C THR A 291 -74.83 16.21 -84.96
N GLU A 292 -75.87 16.99 -85.24
CA GLU A 292 -76.50 16.94 -86.58
C GLU A 292 -75.46 17.45 -87.62
N PRO A 293 -75.58 17.19 -88.94
CA PRO A 293 -76.81 16.82 -89.64
C PRO A 293 -76.72 15.72 -90.74
N GLU A 294 -77.91 15.22 -91.11
CA GLU A 294 -78.38 14.93 -92.49
C GLU A 294 -77.87 13.75 -93.34
N ALA A 295 -78.76 13.40 -94.29
CA ALA A 295 -78.58 12.58 -95.51
C ALA A 295 -78.37 11.05 -95.31
N ASP A 296 -79.00 10.15 -96.08
CA ASP A 296 -79.99 10.34 -97.16
C ASP A 296 -80.90 9.10 -97.34
N LYS A 297 -82.21 9.33 -97.53
CA LYS A 297 -83.12 8.55 -98.39
C LYS A 297 -84.55 9.11 -98.36
N GLY A 298 -85.09 9.41 -99.54
CA GLY A 298 -86.54 9.60 -99.75
C GLY A 298 -87.34 8.29 -99.69
N GLU A 299 -88.63 8.28 -100.03
CA GLU A 299 -89.37 9.27 -100.83
C GLU A 299 -90.85 9.43 -100.36
N SER A 300 -91.52 10.48 -100.86
CA SER A 300 -92.98 10.72 -100.87
C SER A 300 -93.76 10.70 -99.55
N GLU A 301 -94.08 11.91 -99.08
CA GLU A 301 -95.42 12.36 -98.65
C GLU A 301 -96.42 11.32 -98.11
N ASP A 302 -96.74 11.40 -96.81
CA ASP A 302 -98.14 11.51 -96.40
C ASP A 302 -98.30 12.38 -95.14
N PHE A 303 -99.41 13.12 -95.07
CA PHE A 303 -99.61 14.27 -94.17
C PHE A 303 -100.71 13.94 -93.14
N PHE A 304 -100.45 14.16 -91.84
CA PHE A 304 -101.26 13.77 -90.66
C PHE A 304 -101.18 12.29 -90.21
N SER A 305 -100.16 11.93 -89.42
CA SER A 305 -100.09 10.67 -88.65
C SER A 305 -99.77 10.88 -87.16
N TYR A 306 -100.62 11.63 -86.45
CA TYR A 306 -100.52 11.88 -84.99
C TYR A 306 -100.38 10.59 -84.13
N ASP A 307 -100.78 9.43 -84.67
CA ASP A 307 -100.76 8.12 -83.99
C ASP A 307 -99.34 7.56 -83.73
N GLU A 308 -98.30 7.98 -84.48
CA GLU A 308 -96.90 7.63 -84.16
C GLU A 308 -96.17 8.69 -83.32
N GLU A 309 -96.65 9.94 -83.37
CA GLU A 309 -96.05 11.06 -82.64
C GLU A 309 -96.45 11.01 -81.14
N ILE A 310 -97.68 10.60 -80.83
CA ILE A 310 -98.15 10.43 -79.45
C ILE A 310 -97.32 9.38 -78.67
N PRO A 311 -97.07 8.15 -79.16
CA PRO A 311 -96.21 7.18 -78.48
C PRO A 311 -94.76 7.66 -78.28
N ARG A 312 -94.19 8.39 -79.25
CA ARG A 312 -92.86 8.98 -79.10
C ARG A 312 -92.84 10.03 -77.99
N LEU A 313 -93.78 10.98 -78.03
CA LEU A 313 -93.91 12.01 -76.98
C LEU A 313 -94.24 11.40 -75.61
N GLN A 314 -94.98 10.30 -75.54
CA GLN A 314 -95.17 9.53 -74.31
C GLN A 314 -93.86 8.93 -73.81
N SER A 315 -93.05 8.28 -74.67
CA SER A 315 -91.74 7.73 -74.27
C SER A 315 -90.71 8.80 -73.87
N GLU A 316 -90.77 9.99 -74.50
CA GLU A 316 -89.91 11.13 -74.15
C GLU A 316 -90.39 11.80 -72.84
N LEU A 317 -91.70 11.85 -72.60
CA LEU A 317 -92.24 12.26 -71.31
C LEU A 317 -91.90 11.26 -70.21
N GLU A 318 -92.04 9.96 -70.44
CA GLU A 318 -91.69 8.91 -69.46
C GLU A 318 -90.21 8.97 -69.08
N SER A 319 -89.32 8.99 -70.07
CA SER A 319 -87.86 9.11 -69.82
C SER A 319 -87.48 10.43 -69.16
N LYS A 320 -88.10 11.56 -69.51
CA LYS A 320 -87.88 12.83 -68.79
C LYS A 320 -88.52 12.84 -67.41
N THR A 321 -89.61 12.10 -67.15
CA THR A 321 -90.13 11.94 -65.79
C THR A 321 -89.21 11.08 -64.92
N THR A 322 -88.59 10.02 -65.45
CA THR A 322 -87.61 9.25 -64.69
C THR A 322 -86.33 10.05 -64.44
N GLU A 323 -85.85 10.84 -65.41
CA GLU A 323 -84.73 11.79 -65.21
C GLU A 323 -85.07 12.88 -64.18
N ILE A 324 -86.29 13.41 -64.20
CA ILE A 324 -86.79 14.35 -63.19
C ILE A 324 -86.92 13.67 -61.81
N GLU A 325 -87.25 12.39 -61.74
CA GLU A 325 -87.30 11.63 -60.48
C GLU A 325 -85.91 11.32 -59.93
N THR A 326 -84.94 10.94 -60.76
CA THR A 326 -83.55 10.77 -60.32
C THR A 326 -82.95 12.10 -59.88
N LEU A 327 -83.14 13.18 -60.63
CA LEU A 327 -82.70 14.52 -60.24
C LEU A 327 -83.40 15.02 -58.96
N LYS A 328 -84.66 14.67 -58.72
CA LYS A 328 -85.32 14.93 -57.42
C LYS A 328 -84.68 14.13 -56.29
N SER A 329 -84.34 12.85 -56.49
CA SER A 329 -83.64 12.07 -55.46
C SER A 329 -82.25 12.63 -55.17
N GLU A 330 -81.48 13.00 -56.19
CA GLU A 330 -80.16 13.64 -56.03
C GLU A 330 -80.28 14.99 -55.32
N VAL A 331 -81.30 15.81 -55.62
CA VAL A 331 -81.55 17.07 -54.89
C VAL A 331 -81.91 16.81 -53.42
N VAL A 332 -82.66 15.76 -53.10
CA VAL A 332 -82.99 15.38 -51.71
C VAL A 332 -81.76 14.85 -50.96
N GLU A 333 -80.91 14.05 -51.61
CA GLU A 333 -79.64 13.59 -51.00
C GLU A 333 -78.66 14.76 -50.81
N LEU A 334 -78.50 15.64 -51.80
CA LEU A 334 -77.67 16.84 -51.68
C LEU A 334 -78.20 17.83 -50.64
N GLN A 335 -79.52 17.96 -50.47
CA GLN A 335 -80.10 18.74 -49.37
C GLN A 335 -79.76 18.14 -48.01
N LYS A 336 -79.90 16.81 -47.86
CA LYS A 336 -79.57 16.09 -46.63
C LYS A 336 -78.09 16.18 -46.27
N ASP A 337 -77.20 16.04 -47.24
CA ASP A 337 -75.75 16.20 -47.04
C ASP A 337 -75.38 17.65 -46.71
N LEU A 338 -76.04 18.63 -47.32
CA LEU A 338 -75.84 20.05 -47.03
C LEU A 338 -76.34 20.42 -45.63
N ASP A 339 -77.44 19.83 -45.16
CA ASP A 339 -77.93 20.01 -43.79
C ASP A 339 -77.06 19.29 -42.76
N ALA A 340 -76.54 18.08 -43.05
CA ALA A 340 -75.51 17.44 -42.23
C ALA A 340 -74.20 18.25 -42.17
N PHE A 341 -73.86 18.96 -43.26
CA PHE A 341 -72.72 19.88 -43.28
C PHE A 341 -72.98 21.14 -42.43
N LYS A 342 -74.23 21.62 -42.35
CA LYS A 342 -74.61 22.69 -41.39
C LYS A 342 -74.48 22.21 -39.95
N GLU A 343 -75.07 21.07 -39.60
CA GLU A 343 -75.02 20.54 -38.22
C GLU A 343 -73.56 20.32 -37.74
N THR A 344 -72.71 19.78 -38.61
CA THR A 344 -71.28 19.60 -38.28
C THR A 344 -70.51 20.93 -38.20
N ASN A 345 -70.83 21.93 -39.04
CA ASN A 345 -70.25 23.27 -38.96
C ASN A 345 -70.73 24.06 -37.73
N GLU A 346 -71.97 23.86 -37.28
CA GLU A 346 -72.50 24.42 -36.03
C GLU A 346 -71.89 23.71 -34.80
N GLY A 347 -71.64 22.41 -34.87
CA GLY A 347 -70.83 21.66 -33.89
C GLY A 347 -69.38 22.15 -33.80
N LEU A 348 -68.76 22.49 -34.93
CA LEU A 348 -67.44 23.11 -34.97
C LEU A 348 -67.46 24.54 -34.41
N SER A 349 -68.45 25.36 -34.75
CA SER A 349 -68.63 26.71 -34.21
C SER A 349 -68.79 26.72 -32.69
N THR A 350 -69.62 25.82 -32.15
CA THR A 350 -69.84 25.70 -30.69
C THR A 350 -68.63 25.13 -29.95
N THR A 351 -67.87 24.21 -30.55
CA THR A 351 -66.60 23.74 -29.95
C THR A 351 -65.49 24.80 -30.02
N VAL A 352 -65.41 25.61 -31.08
CA VAL A 352 -64.51 26.78 -31.14
C VAL A 352 -64.87 27.79 -30.04
N GLN A 353 -66.14 28.17 -29.89
CA GLN A 353 -66.55 29.08 -28.80
C GLN A 353 -66.27 28.50 -27.40
N SER A 354 -66.39 27.18 -27.23
CA SER A 354 -66.01 26.51 -25.97
C SER A 354 -64.51 26.59 -25.71
N LEU A 355 -63.68 26.43 -26.74
CA LEU A 355 -62.22 26.56 -26.65
C LEU A 355 -61.78 28.02 -26.42
N GLU A 356 -62.38 29.00 -27.10
CA GLU A 356 -62.16 30.43 -26.85
C GLU A 356 -62.54 30.81 -25.40
N ARG A 357 -63.64 30.25 -24.88
CA ARG A 357 -64.02 30.40 -23.47
C ARG A 357 -63.03 29.74 -22.51
N GLN A 358 -62.52 28.55 -22.83
CA GLN A 358 -61.50 27.89 -21.99
C GLN A 358 -60.15 28.61 -22.03
N VAL A 359 -59.77 29.21 -23.16
CA VAL A 359 -58.55 30.02 -23.30
C VAL A 359 -58.67 31.37 -22.58
N SER A 360 -59.85 32.01 -22.62
CA SER A 360 -60.10 33.22 -21.82
C SER A 360 -60.13 32.90 -20.32
N GLU A 361 -60.82 31.85 -19.88
CA GLU A 361 -60.76 31.41 -18.49
C GLU A 361 -59.34 31.00 -18.05
N ALA A 362 -58.53 30.39 -18.91
CA ALA A 362 -57.14 30.04 -18.60
C ALA A 362 -56.22 31.28 -18.52
N THR A 363 -56.46 32.30 -19.34
CA THR A 363 -55.69 33.55 -19.29
C THR A 363 -56.10 34.46 -18.12
N GLU A 364 -57.38 34.45 -17.70
CA GLU A 364 -57.79 35.08 -16.44
C GLU A 364 -57.20 34.35 -15.21
N LYS A 365 -57.15 33.01 -15.22
CA LYS A 365 -56.45 32.23 -14.17
C LYS A 365 -54.93 32.47 -14.18
N SER A 366 -54.33 32.74 -15.34
CA SER A 366 -52.93 33.18 -15.46
C SER A 366 -52.68 34.59 -14.90
N ALA A 367 -53.69 35.47 -14.89
CA ALA A 367 -53.58 36.79 -14.26
C ALA A 367 -53.55 36.73 -12.72
N SER A 368 -54.04 35.65 -12.09
CA SER A 368 -54.05 35.49 -10.62
C SER A 368 -52.72 34.97 -10.03
N ASN A 369 -51.59 35.55 -10.46
CA ASN A 369 -50.24 35.22 -9.98
C ASN A 369 -49.93 35.77 -8.56
N THR A 370 -50.92 35.81 -7.67
CA THR A 370 -50.77 36.23 -6.27
C THR A 370 -50.19 35.11 -5.41
N ALA A 371 -50.69 33.88 -5.54
CA ALA A 371 -50.24 32.73 -4.73
C ALA A 371 -48.73 32.48 -4.87
N GLN A 372 -48.21 32.42 -6.10
CA GLN A 372 -46.77 32.23 -6.35
C GLN A 372 -45.92 33.39 -5.80
N GLN A 373 -46.45 34.62 -5.72
CA GLN A 373 -45.75 35.75 -5.09
C GLN A 373 -45.75 35.69 -3.56
N GLU A 374 -46.69 34.98 -2.93
CA GLU A 374 -46.70 34.74 -1.49
C GLU A 374 -45.81 33.55 -1.13
N GLU A 375 -45.85 32.45 -1.90
CA GLU A 375 -44.93 31.31 -1.76
C GLU A 375 -43.46 31.76 -1.90
N LEU A 376 -43.13 32.60 -2.89
CA LEU A 376 -41.77 33.12 -3.06
C LEU A 376 -41.31 33.98 -1.86
N LYS A 377 -42.20 34.76 -1.25
CA LYS A 377 -41.88 35.53 -0.02
C LYS A 377 -41.68 34.62 1.18
N GLU A 378 -42.50 33.59 1.33
CA GLU A 378 -42.37 32.62 2.43
C GLU A 378 -41.07 31.80 2.29
N LEU A 379 -40.71 31.41 1.06
CA LEU A 379 -39.43 30.77 0.74
C LEU A 379 -38.24 31.69 0.99
N GLN A 380 -38.32 32.98 0.66
CA GLN A 380 -37.28 33.96 1.05
C GLN A 380 -37.16 34.08 2.58
N GLY A 381 -38.27 34.14 3.32
CA GLY A 381 -38.26 34.17 4.79
C GLY A 381 -37.62 32.91 5.41
N LYS A 382 -37.91 31.73 4.84
CA LYS A 382 -37.28 30.45 5.23
C LYS A 382 -35.78 30.42 4.91
N LEU A 383 -35.36 30.97 3.77
CA LEU A 383 -33.95 31.09 3.38
C LEU A 383 -33.18 32.03 4.32
N GLU A 384 -33.78 33.16 4.70
CA GLU A 384 -33.22 34.09 5.70
C GLU A 384 -33.12 33.47 7.10
N ALA A 385 -34.11 32.68 7.53
CA ALA A 385 -34.05 31.97 8.80
C ALA A 385 -32.96 30.89 8.81
N SER A 386 -32.83 30.15 7.71
CA SER A 386 -31.80 29.11 7.53
C SER A 386 -30.38 29.71 7.48
N THR A 387 -30.17 30.80 6.75
CA THR A 387 -28.86 31.48 6.73
C THR A 387 -28.46 32.07 8.09
N LYS A 388 -29.43 32.56 8.88
CA LYS A 388 -29.18 32.97 10.27
C LYS A 388 -28.76 31.77 11.13
N SER A 389 -29.46 30.64 11.08
CA SER A 389 -29.09 29.44 11.87
C SER A 389 -27.73 28.83 11.44
N ILE A 390 -27.39 28.88 10.15
CA ILE A 390 -26.05 28.51 9.65
C ILE A 390 -24.98 29.42 10.27
N SER A 391 -25.15 30.74 10.26
CA SER A 391 -24.17 31.68 10.85
C SER A 391 -23.98 31.48 12.37
N GLU A 392 -25.05 31.09 13.09
CA GLU A 392 -24.95 30.71 14.50
C GLU A 392 -24.21 29.39 14.71
N LEU A 393 -24.38 28.40 13.83
CA LEU A 393 -23.66 27.13 13.88
C LEU A 393 -22.18 27.32 13.54
N GLU A 394 -21.85 28.14 12.54
CA GLU A 394 -20.47 28.54 12.21
C GLU A 394 -19.78 29.22 13.40
N ALA A 395 -20.48 30.13 14.10
CA ALA A 395 -19.96 30.75 15.32
C ALA A 395 -19.69 29.72 16.43
N LYS A 396 -20.63 28.79 16.67
CA LYS A 396 -20.49 27.71 17.66
C LYS A 396 -19.37 26.72 17.30
N ILE A 397 -19.14 26.46 16.01
CA ILE A 397 -18.01 25.66 15.52
C ILE A 397 -16.68 26.39 15.78
N ALA A 398 -16.58 27.67 15.44
CA ALA A 398 -15.37 28.47 15.68
C ALA A 398 -15.03 28.62 17.19
N GLU A 399 -16.03 28.60 18.06
CA GLU A 399 -15.85 28.55 19.52
C GLU A 399 -15.34 27.17 19.97
N LYS A 400 -15.95 26.07 19.47
CA LYS A 400 -15.51 24.69 19.75
C LYS A 400 -14.10 24.39 19.24
N GLU A 401 -13.71 24.95 18.10
CA GLU A 401 -12.35 24.82 17.58
C GLU A 401 -11.32 25.51 18.50
N LYS A 402 -11.64 26.69 19.05
CA LYS A 402 -10.78 27.37 20.03
C LYS A 402 -10.61 26.54 21.30
N GLU A 403 -11.71 26.09 21.91
CA GLU A 403 -11.66 25.17 23.07
C GLU A 403 -10.80 23.93 22.78
N GLY A 404 -10.92 23.36 21.57
CA GLY A 404 -10.10 22.25 21.10
C GLY A 404 -8.61 22.58 21.03
N THR A 405 -8.24 23.74 20.48
CA THR A 405 -6.84 24.18 20.39
C THR A 405 -6.22 24.48 21.76
N ASP A 406 -6.97 25.11 22.66
CA ASP A 406 -6.48 25.40 24.02
C ASP A 406 -6.29 24.09 24.82
N ALA A 407 -7.24 23.16 24.73
CA ALA A 407 -7.12 21.84 25.35
C ALA A 407 -5.96 21.01 24.77
N ALA A 408 -5.68 21.14 23.46
CA ALA A 408 -4.52 20.52 22.83
C ALA A 408 -3.20 21.14 23.30
N SER A 409 -3.15 22.47 23.46
CA SER A 409 -1.97 23.18 23.97
C SER A 409 -1.61 22.77 25.41
N SER A 410 -2.62 22.62 26.27
CA SER A 410 -2.45 22.16 27.65
C SER A 410 -1.89 20.74 27.72
N LYS A 411 -2.47 19.81 26.96
CA LYS A 411 -1.97 18.43 26.86
C LYS A 411 -0.55 18.36 26.28
N ALA A 412 -0.21 19.21 25.30
CA ALA A 412 1.15 19.31 24.79
C ALA A 412 2.16 19.84 25.84
N ALA A 413 1.73 20.71 26.77
CA ALA A 413 2.53 21.16 27.88
C ALA A 413 2.73 20.06 28.95
N GLU A 414 1.70 19.24 29.23
CA GLU A 414 1.83 18.07 30.11
C GLU A 414 2.74 16.99 29.51
N ILE A 415 2.63 16.71 28.21
CA ILE A 415 3.53 15.76 27.51
C ILE A 415 4.98 16.25 27.59
N LYS A 416 5.26 17.56 27.48
CA LYS A 416 6.60 18.11 27.68
C LYS A 416 7.11 17.93 29.12
N LYS A 417 6.24 18.06 30.13
CA LYS A 417 6.60 17.80 31.54
C LYS A 417 6.90 16.32 31.79
N SER A 418 6.05 15.40 31.29
CA SER A 418 6.28 13.96 31.47
C SER A 418 7.52 13.47 30.71
N GLN A 419 7.79 14.01 29.51
CA GLN A 419 9.02 13.73 28.78
C GLN A 419 10.26 14.16 29.57
N ALA A 420 10.23 15.35 30.21
CA ALA A 420 11.32 15.82 31.06
C ALA A 420 11.54 14.91 32.29
N THR A 421 10.47 14.45 32.96
CA THR A 421 10.61 13.47 34.06
C THR A 421 11.12 12.11 33.57
N ILE A 422 10.74 11.67 32.38
CA ILE A 422 11.24 10.44 31.75
C ILE A 422 12.75 10.55 31.47
N ASP A 423 13.22 11.69 30.96
CA ASP A 423 14.66 11.90 30.69
C ASP A 423 15.47 12.08 31.99
N GLN A 424 14.87 12.61 33.05
CA GLN A 424 15.46 12.63 34.39
C GLN A 424 15.59 11.22 34.99
N LEU A 425 14.54 10.40 34.91
CA LEU A 425 14.58 8.98 35.33
C LEU A 425 15.57 8.14 34.51
N LYS A 426 15.74 8.41 33.20
CA LYS A 426 16.79 7.79 32.38
C LYS A 426 18.21 8.15 32.85
N LYS A 427 18.41 9.35 33.41
CA LYS A 427 19.70 9.76 33.98
C LYS A 427 19.96 9.01 35.28
N GLU A 428 18.98 8.99 36.19
CA GLU A 428 19.06 8.24 37.45
C GLU A 428 19.31 6.73 37.22
N LEU A 429 18.70 6.14 36.20
CA LEU A 429 18.98 4.76 35.78
C LEU A 429 20.44 4.54 35.33
N LYS A 430 21.05 5.49 34.61
CA LYS A 430 22.47 5.42 34.23
C LYS A 430 23.39 5.57 35.43
N ASP A 431 23.07 6.48 36.34
CA ASP A 431 23.86 6.73 37.55
C ASP A 431 23.80 5.50 38.49
N LEU A 432 22.63 4.85 38.60
CA LEU A 432 22.46 3.56 39.29
C LEU A 432 23.20 2.40 38.62
N GLN A 433 23.21 2.33 37.28
CA GLN A 433 24.01 1.33 36.54
C GLN A 433 25.52 1.53 36.76
N ALA A 434 25.99 2.78 36.76
CA ALA A 434 27.39 3.11 37.08
C ALA A 434 27.75 2.73 38.53
N LEU A 435 26.84 2.93 39.49
CA LEU A 435 26.99 2.44 40.86
C LEU A 435 27.10 0.91 40.89
N GLN A 436 26.18 0.21 40.21
CA GLN A 436 26.15 -1.25 40.16
C GLN A 436 27.42 -1.85 39.54
N ASP A 437 27.99 -1.22 38.50
CA ASP A 437 29.28 -1.61 37.92
C ASP A 437 30.47 -1.26 38.81
N GLY A 438 30.36 -0.19 39.61
CA GLY A 438 31.29 0.09 40.71
C GLY A 438 31.28 -1.01 41.77
N ASP A 439 30.10 -1.47 42.18
CA ASP A 439 29.94 -2.53 43.18
C ASP A 439 30.33 -3.91 42.64
N LYS A 440 30.06 -4.23 41.36
CA LYS A 440 30.63 -5.42 40.69
C LYS A 440 32.17 -5.42 40.72
N LYS A 441 32.81 -4.26 40.59
CA LYS A 441 34.28 -4.13 40.72
C LYS A 441 34.73 -4.34 42.17
N LYS A 442 34.03 -3.78 43.17
CA LYS A 442 34.30 -4.03 44.60
C LYS A 442 34.15 -5.52 44.95
N ILE A 443 33.09 -6.18 44.46
CA ILE A 443 32.86 -7.61 44.64
C ILE A 443 34.03 -8.42 44.08
N LYS A 444 34.49 -8.15 42.85
CA LYS A 444 35.68 -8.83 42.28
C LYS A 444 36.97 -8.62 43.08
N VAL A 445 37.16 -7.44 43.69
CA VAL A 445 38.29 -7.19 44.60
C VAL A 445 38.14 -8.01 45.89
N LEU A 446 36.93 -8.07 46.47
CA LEU A 446 36.63 -8.90 47.65
C LEU A 446 36.78 -10.40 47.35
N GLU A 447 36.37 -10.88 46.17
CA GLU A 447 36.61 -12.26 45.70
C GLU A 447 38.11 -12.57 45.60
N GLY A 448 38.92 -11.63 45.10
CA GLY A 448 40.39 -11.74 45.08
C GLY A 448 41.01 -11.77 46.48
N ILE A 449 40.46 -10.99 47.43
CA ILE A 449 40.86 -11.01 48.84
C ILE A 449 40.46 -12.36 49.50
N VAL A 450 39.26 -12.88 49.23
CA VAL A 450 38.82 -14.20 49.71
C VAL A 450 39.66 -15.32 49.09
N ALA A 451 40.05 -15.22 47.83
CA ALA A 451 40.94 -16.19 47.18
C ALA A 451 42.36 -16.19 47.77
N THR A 452 42.90 -15.01 48.12
CA THR A 452 44.21 -14.89 48.79
C THR A 452 44.17 -15.26 50.27
N LEU A 453 43.04 -15.06 50.97
CA LEU A 453 42.81 -15.59 52.31
C LEU A 453 42.66 -17.11 52.31
N LYS A 454 41.94 -17.71 51.34
CA LYS A 454 41.88 -19.17 51.18
C LYS A 454 43.25 -19.79 50.92
N LYS A 455 44.09 -19.14 50.09
CA LYS A 455 45.51 -19.51 49.89
C LYS A 455 46.40 -19.33 51.13
N LYS A 456 45.90 -18.76 52.23
CA LYS A 456 46.63 -18.57 53.49
C LYS A 456 46.26 -19.59 54.58
N ALA A 457 45.41 -20.58 54.26
CA ALA A 457 44.85 -21.52 55.23
C ALA A 457 45.47 -22.94 55.19
N GLU A 458 46.39 -23.24 54.26
CA GLU A 458 47.05 -24.55 54.17
C GLU A 458 48.58 -24.42 54.15
N VAL A 459 49.24 -25.07 55.10
CA VAL A 459 50.70 -25.23 55.32
C VAL A 459 50.86 -26.58 56.03
N PRO A 460 51.59 -27.58 55.49
CA PRO A 460 53.06 -27.68 55.70
C PRO A 460 53.82 -28.26 54.45
N GLU A 461 55.16 -28.38 54.36
CA GLU A 461 56.29 -27.97 55.22
C GLU A 461 57.57 -27.73 54.37
N VAL A 462 58.65 -27.21 54.99
CA VAL A 462 60.09 -27.22 54.59
C VAL A 462 60.42 -27.32 53.07
N ALA A 463 60.77 -26.26 52.31
CA ALA A 463 61.88 -25.28 52.44
C ALA A 463 63.31 -25.86 52.23
N PRO A 464 64.39 -25.08 51.96
CA PRO A 464 64.45 -23.61 51.86
C PRO A 464 65.24 -23.01 50.66
N ALA A 465 65.21 -21.68 50.56
CA ALA A 465 66.23 -20.77 50.01
C ALA A 465 66.44 -20.68 48.47
N LYS A 466 66.65 -19.49 47.86
CA LYS A 466 66.70 -18.10 48.41
C LYS A 466 66.56 -17.03 47.30
N ALA A 467 66.04 -15.85 47.66
CA ALA A 467 66.20 -14.52 47.00
C ALA A 467 65.58 -14.38 45.57
N GLU A 468 64.70 -13.43 45.19
CA GLU A 468 64.29 -12.07 45.69
C GLU A 468 65.39 -10.99 45.73
N PRO A 469 65.08 -9.67 45.65
CA PRO A 469 63.77 -8.98 45.53
C PRO A 469 63.68 -8.13 44.22
N GLU A 470 62.84 -7.10 43.96
CA GLU A 470 61.72 -6.45 44.68
C GLU A 470 60.62 -5.99 43.66
N LYS A 471 60.63 -4.72 43.22
CA LYS A 471 59.63 -4.04 42.36
C LYS A 471 60.27 -2.91 41.54
N THR A 472 59.59 -2.44 40.48
CA THR A 472 59.84 -1.13 39.85
C THR A 472 58.82 -0.07 40.28
N VAL A 473 59.24 1.20 40.23
CA VAL A 473 58.37 2.38 40.32
C VAL A 473 58.65 3.26 39.09
N ALA A 474 57.65 3.99 38.60
CA ALA A 474 57.75 4.97 37.51
C ALA A 474 58.59 6.22 37.93
N PRO A 475 58.88 7.22 37.06
CA PRO A 475 58.30 7.50 35.73
C PRO A 475 59.28 8.06 34.65
N VAL A 476 58.70 8.61 33.56
CA VAL A 476 59.24 9.64 32.62
C VAL A 476 59.98 9.18 31.34
N ALA A 477 59.67 9.91 30.25
CA ALA A 477 60.37 10.12 28.98
C ALA A 477 60.37 9.06 27.84
N THR A 478 60.24 9.62 26.63
CA THR A 478 60.62 9.10 25.30
C THR A 478 62.05 9.60 24.95
N PRO A 479 62.69 9.30 23.79
CA PRO A 479 62.31 8.42 22.66
C PRO A 479 63.44 7.46 22.17
N ALA A 480 63.16 6.72 21.10
CA ALA A 480 64.06 6.34 19.98
C ALA A 480 65.36 5.49 20.20
N ALA A 481 65.35 4.34 19.50
CA ALA A 481 66.38 3.89 18.52
C ALA A 481 67.68 3.16 18.96
N ALA A 482 67.78 1.86 18.60
CA ALA A 482 68.81 1.24 17.71
C ALA A 482 69.29 -0.19 18.13
N GLU A 483 69.34 -1.06 17.10
CA GLU A 483 70.21 -2.21 16.77
C GLU A 483 71.08 -3.04 17.77
N THR A 484 71.22 -4.34 17.40
CA THR A 484 72.40 -5.28 17.49
C THR A 484 73.16 -5.47 18.84
N PRO A 485 74.16 -6.40 18.93
CA PRO A 485 74.47 -7.60 18.13
C PRO A 485 74.30 -8.93 18.92
N ALA A 486 74.73 -10.06 18.32
CA ALA A 486 74.50 -11.43 18.83
C ALA A 486 75.76 -12.15 19.38
N ALA A 487 75.56 -13.22 20.16
CA ALA A 487 76.17 -14.57 19.96
C ALA A 487 75.80 -15.55 21.09
N GLY A 488 75.84 -16.89 20.86
CA GLY A 488 75.62 -17.87 21.94
C GLY A 488 75.82 -19.37 21.64
N GLY A 489 75.25 -19.91 20.55
CA GLY A 489 75.42 -21.33 20.17
C GLY A 489 74.56 -22.35 20.94
N ALA A 490 74.69 -23.68 20.77
CA ALA A 490 75.56 -24.42 19.82
C ALA A 490 75.16 -25.92 19.63
N LYS A 491 75.37 -26.44 18.40
CA LYS A 491 75.65 -27.87 18.03
C LYS A 491 74.44 -28.84 18.15
N LYS A 492 74.37 -29.98 17.42
CA LYS A 492 75.31 -30.69 16.49
C LYS A 492 74.55 -31.60 15.49
N LYS A 493 75.28 -32.22 14.53
CA LYS A 493 74.87 -33.00 13.30
C LYS A 493 74.89 -32.12 12.03
N ASN A 494 75.03 -32.57 10.76
CA ASN A 494 75.63 -33.77 10.11
C ASN A 494 75.67 -33.53 8.55
N ASN A 495 76.47 -34.19 7.69
CA ASN A 495 77.85 -34.73 7.78
C ASN A 495 78.39 -35.11 6.35
N LYS A 496 79.54 -34.58 5.89
CA LYS A 496 80.39 -35.02 4.73
C LYS A 496 79.77 -34.96 3.30
N LYS A 497 80.40 -34.38 2.25
CA LYS A 497 81.82 -34.25 1.79
C LYS A 497 81.98 -32.94 0.95
N LYS A 498 83.12 -32.45 0.42
CA LYS A 498 84.55 -32.87 0.43
C LYS A 498 85.39 -31.76 1.14
N LYS A 499 86.34 -30.92 0.65
CA LYS A 499 87.29 -30.78 -0.50
C LYS A 499 88.51 -29.94 0.02
N LYS A 500 89.59 -29.76 -0.77
CA LYS A 500 90.68 -28.75 -0.60
C LYS A 500 90.80 -27.88 -1.87
N GLY A 501 91.40 -26.67 -1.89
CA GLY A 501 91.97 -25.81 -0.83
C GLY A 501 93.18 -24.98 -1.35
N ALA A 502 93.63 -23.95 -0.60
CA ALA A 502 94.85 -23.11 -0.77
C ALA A 502 94.89 -22.08 -1.94
N ASN A 503 95.58 -20.91 -1.88
CA ASN A 503 96.07 -20.05 -0.76
C ASN A 503 96.44 -18.60 -1.26
N ALA A 504 96.84 -17.68 -0.35
CA ALA A 504 97.28 -16.26 -0.51
C ALA A 504 98.40 -15.96 -1.56
N GLY A 505 98.81 -14.71 -1.90
CA GLY A 505 98.59 -13.32 -1.40
C GLY A 505 99.27 -12.28 -2.36
N LYS A 506 99.82 -11.08 -2.02
CA LYS A 506 99.94 -10.23 -0.79
C LYS A 506 100.64 -8.86 -1.15
N GLU A 507 100.05 -7.69 -0.77
CA GLU A 507 100.67 -6.31 -0.68
C GLU A 507 101.29 -5.63 -1.95
N ALA A 508 101.77 -4.36 -1.99
CA ALA A 508 101.37 -3.01 -1.46
C ALA A 508 102.31 -1.88 -2.09
N PRO A 509 102.43 -0.59 -1.67
CA PRO A 509 102.28 0.57 -2.60
C PRO A 509 103.34 1.74 -2.53
N ALA A 510 102.99 2.92 -3.09
CA ALA A 510 103.47 4.31 -2.77
C ALA A 510 104.64 4.97 -3.60
N THR A 511 104.93 6.25 -3.29
CA THR A 511 105.27 7.40 -4.20
C THR A 511 105.96 8.58 -3.44
N ALA A 512 106.59 9.65 -4.00
CA ALA A 512 107.15 10.03 -5.32
C ALA A 512 107.94 11.41 -5.19
N GLU A 513 108.12 12.16 -6.30
CA GLU A 513 108.55 13.60 -6.47
C GLU A 513 110.04 14.07 -6.32
N ALA A 514 110.58 14.65 -7.43
CA ALA A 514 111.20 16.00 -7.63
C ALA A 514 112.47 16.52 -6.84
N PRO A 515 113.10 17.71 -7.16
CA PRO A 515 113.91 18.05 -8.38
C PRO A 515 115.24 18.91 -8.19
N GLN A 516 115.95 19.27 -9.31
CA GLN A 516 117.00 20.36 -9.56
C GLN A 516 118.55 20.14 -9.28
N GLU A 517 119.59 20.77 -9.92
CA GLU A 517 119.75 21.46 -11.27
C GLU A 517 121.21 21.61 -11.94
N PRO A 518 122.15 22.60 -11.70
CA PRO A 518 122.98 23.28 -12.77
C PRO A 518 124.56 23.46 -12.64
N THR A 519 125.23 24.21 -13.58
CA THR A 519 126.63 24.86 -13.63
C THR A 519 127.84 24.06 -14.26
N GLU A 520 129.03 24.55 -14.77
CA GLU A 520 129.74 25.87 -15.07
C GLU A 520 130.99 25.72 -16.06
N THR A 521 131.93 26.71 -16.21
CA THR A 521 133.00 26.96 -17.27
C THR A 521 134.48 27.21 -16.73
N VAL A 522 135.62 27.68 -17.36
CA VAL A 522 136.11 28.31 -18.66
C VAL A 522 137.70 28.21 -18.86
N ALA A 523 138.36 28.74 -19.96
CA ALA A 523 139.84 28.77 -20.30
C ALA A 523 140.25 29.96 -21.26
N PRO A 524 141.39 30.12 -22.07
CA PRO A 524 142.73 29.45 -22.33
C PRO A 524 144.01 30.35 -22.77
N GLU A 525 145.09 29.76 -23.40
CA GLU A 525 146.14 30.26 -24.42
C GLU A 525 147.48 31.11 -24.10
N THR A 526 148.68 30.98 -24.82
CA THR A 526 150.12 31.48 -24.49
C THR A 526 151.30 31.63 -25.60
N PRO A 527 152.54 32.29 -25.40
CA PRO A 527 153.67 32.65 -26.40
C PRO A 527 155.27 32.50 -26.09
N SER A 528 156.27 33.02 -26.93
CA SER A 528 157.83 32.89 -26.95
C SER A 528 158.71 34.21 -27.31
N SER A 529 160.07 34.47 -27.53
CA SER A 529 161.49 33.87 -27.71
C SER A 529 162.80 34.86 -27.54
N ASP A 530 164.02 34.74 -28.22
CA ASP A 530 165.48 35.01 -27.72
C ASP A 530 166.63 35.84 -28.54
N LEU A 531 167.99 35.87 -28.16
CA LEU A 531 169.18 36.80 -28.59
C LEU A 531 170.72 36.24 -28.76
N GLU A 532 171.82 37.10 -28.92
CA GLU A 532 173.38 37.00 -28.66
C GLU A 532 174.62 36.74 -29.69
N ALA A 533 175.95 37.09 -29.38
CA ALA A 533 177.21 37.33 -30.27
C ALA A 533 178.76 36.88 -29.93
N GLU A 534 179.91 37.55 -30.38
CA GLU A 534 181.39 37.07 -30.69
C GLU A 534 182.73 37.92 -30.24
N VAL A 535 184.05 37.49 -30.41
CA VAL A 535 185.41 38.10 -29.92
C VAL A 535 186.83 37.81 -30.67
N GLU A 536 188.07 38.31 -30.23
CA GLU A 536 189.46 38.33 -30.90
C GLU A 536 190.76 37.59 -30.28
N LYS A 537 192.01 38.20 -30.13
CA LYS A 537 193.40 37.57 -30.30
C LYS A 537 194.64 38.03 -29.43
N LEU A 538 195.73 37.20 -29.25
CA LEU A 538 197.23 37.52 -29.12
C LEU A 538 198.13 36.58 -28.25
N LYS A 539 199.47 36.43 -28.55
CA LYS A 539 200.66 36.63 -27.63
C LYS A 539 202.06 36.19 -28.14
N ALA A 540 203.10 36.35 -27.27
CA ALA A 540 204.39 36.95 -27.60
C ALA A 540 205.54 36.78 -26.57
N GLU A 541 206.78 36.84 -27.09
CA GLU A 541 208.07 37.29 -26.49
C GLU A 541 208.80 36.44 -25.40
N VAL A 542 210.07 36.15 -25.68
CA VAL A 542 211.06 35.42 -24.83
C VAL A 542 212.33 36.26 -24.61
N ALA A 543 213.10 36.04 -23.53
CA ALA A 543 214.08 36.96 -22.94
C ALA A 543 215.58 36.62 -23.21
N SER A 544 216.54 37.26 -22.54
CA SER A 544 217.04 38.56 -23.03
C SER A 544 218.49 38.52 -23.58
N ARG A 545 218.74 37.68 -24.60
CA ARG A 545 219.99 37.63 -25.42
C ARG A 545 221.20 37.00 -24.72
N ASP A 546 220.90 36.11 -23.79
CA ASP A 546 221.67 35.73 -22.62
C ASP A 546 223.15 35.34 -22.89
N GLU A 547 224.19 35.99 -22.34
CA GLU A 547 224.24 37.35 -21.78
C GLU A 547 225.70 37.90 -21.61
N GLN A 548 226.74 37.50 -22.33
CA GLN A 548 226.78 37.28 -23.76
C GLN A 548 227.97 36.36 -24.20
N ILE A 549 228.97 35.94 -23.41
CA ILE A 549 229.39 36.20 -22.01
C ILE A 549 230.15 37.55 -21.91
N GLU A 550 231.49 37.55 -22.02
CA GLU A 550 232.37 38.72 -21.85
C GLU A 550 233.44 38.98 -22.93
N LYS A 551 233.86 38.05 -23.81
CA LYS A 551 234.83 38.37 -24.90
C LYS A 551 234.37 38.13 -26.36
N LEU A 552 234.32 36.88 -26.84
CA LEU A 552 233.71 36.53 -28.16
C LEU A 552 232.74 35.35 -28.05
N GLN A 553 232.95 34.51 -27.05
CA GLN A 553 231.98 34.40 -25.94
C GLN A 553 231.63 35.80 -25.35
N LYS A 554 231.16 36.76 -26.17
CA LYS A 554 230.33 37.98 -25.98
C LYS A 554 229.41 38.22 -27.20
N GLN A 555 229.58 37.42 -28.24
CA GLN A 555 228.86 37.43 -29.51
C GLN A 555 228.50 35.99 -29.93
N GLN A 556 228.77 35.01 -29.05
CA GLN A 556 228.64 33.57 -29.27
C GLN A 556 227.57 32.98 -28.36
N LYS A 557 227.49 33.37 -27.07
CA LYS A 557 226.25 33.28 -26.26
C LYS A 557 225.20 34.28 -26.76
N ASN A 558 225.62 35.43 -27.31
CA ASN A 558 224.73 36.36 -28.03
C ASN A 558 224.59 36.01 -29.54
N ALA A 559 225.03 34.81 -29.95
CA ALA A 559 224.57 34.12 -31.15
C ALA A 559 223.70 32.91 -30.78
N GLU A 560 224.06 32.16 -29.73
CA GLU A 560 223.31 31.02 -29.18
C GLU A 560 221.99 31.48 -28.55
N ALA A 561 221.97 32.40 -27.57
CA ALA A 561 220.76 33.04 -27.07
C ALA A 561 220.26 34.24 -27.93
N MET A 562 220.79 34.39 -29.15
CA MET A 562 220.06 35.01 -30.25
C MET A 562 219.28 33.97 -31.08
N ARG A 563 219.68 32.70 -31.06
CA ARG A 563 218.98 31.56 -31.70
C ARG A 563 217.91 30.98 -30.79
N GLU A 564 218.21 30.63 -29.53
CA GLU A 564 217.20 30.14 -28.57
C GLU A 564 216.03 31.13 -28.44
N LYS A 565 216.33 32.45 -28.46
CA LYS A 565 215.35 33.55 -28.43
C LYS A 565 214.61 33.78 -29.76
N ILE A 566 215.03 33.14 -30.85
CA ILE A 566 214.28 33.04 -32.12
C ILE A 566 213.43 31.77 -32.09
N ASP A 567 214.03 30.63 -31.72
CA ASP A 567 213.38 29.32 -31.66
C ASP A 567 212.16 29.34 -30.72
N GLU A 568 212.29 29.89 -29.51
CA GLU A 568 211.18 30.02 -28.53
C GLU A 568 210.18 31.14 -28.92
N LEU A 569 210.55 32.06 -29.82
CA LEU A 569 209.61 33.01 -30.43
C LEU A 569 208.80 32.37 -31.57
N GLU A 570 209.41 31.48 -32.35
CA GLU A 570 208.70 30.67 -33.36
C GLU A 570 207.73 29.68 -32.69
N GLU A 571 208.12 29.06 -31.57
CA GLU A 571 207.24 28.17 -30.79
C GLU A 571 206.02 28.91 -30.20
N ASN A 572 206.22 30.11 -29.64
CA ASN A 572 205.12 30.96 -29.19
C ASN A 572 204.15 31.38 -30.32
N TYR A 573 204.68 31.70 -31.52
CA TYR A 573 203.84 32.02 -32.68
C TYR A 573 203.08 30.80 -33.22
N LEU A 574 203.66 29.60 -33.13
CA LEU A 574 202.99 28.33 -33.44
C LEU A 574 201.82 28.05 -32.49
N GLN A 575 202.01 28.27 -31.19
CA GLN A 575 200.99 27.99 -30.18
C GLN A 575 199.79 28.94 -30.28
N VAL A 576 200.02 30.24 -30.46
CA VAL A 576 198.95 31.23 -30.76
C VAL A 576 198.29 30.95 -32.13
N GLY A 577 199.02 30.33 -33.07
CA GLY A 577 198.46 29.82 -34.31
C GLY A 577 197.44 28.69 -34.13
N HIS A 578 197.63 27.84 -33.10
CA HIS A 578 196.74 26.71 -32.81
C HIS A 578 195.45 27.15 -32.11
N GLU A 579 195.56 27.99 -31.08
CA GLU A 579 194.42 28.46 -30.27
C GLU A 579 193.35 29.18 -31.13
N HIS A 580 193.76 29.88 -32.19
CA HIS A 580 192.84 30.53 -33.13
C HIS A 580 192.08 29.59 -34.07
N VAL A 581 192.53 28.34 -34.26
CA VAL A 581 191.80 27.34 -35.04
C VAL A 581 190.69 26.73 -34.20
N GLU A 582 190.97 26.41 -32.92
CA GLU A 582 189.96 25.85 -32.00
C GLU A 582 188.81 26.81 -31.73
N ALA A 583 189.10 28.10 -31.51
CA ALA A 583 188.07 29.11 -31.30
C ALA A 583 187.07 29.18 -32.47
N LYS A 584 187.55 29.02 -33.72
CA LYS A 584 186.73 29.01 -34.93
C LYS A 584 185.98 27.70 -35.19
N GLN A 585 186.30 26.62 -34.48
CA GLN A 585 185.52 25.39 -34.50
C GLN A 585 184.34 25.49 -33.53
N LYS A 586 184.59 25.90 -32.28
CA LYS A 586 183.56 26.02 -31.23
C LYS A 586 182.41 26.99 -31.59
N ILE A 587 182.70 28.08 -32.31
CA ILE A 587 181.64 29.00 -32.81
C ILE A 587 180.67 28.28 -33.76
N LYS A 588 181.17 27.43 -34.68
CA LYS A 588 180.32 26.70 -35.64
C LYS A 588 179.46 25.62 -34.99
N GLU A 589 179.94 25.03 -33.90
CA GLU A 589 179.16 24.04 -33.12
C GLU A 589 177.96 24.74 -32.45
N LEU A 590 178.18 25.90 -31.82
CA LEU A 590 177.10 26.70 -31.21
C LEU A 590 176.11 27.27 -32.25
N GLU A 591 176.58 27.67 -33.44
CA GLU A 591 175.68 28.05 -34.55
C GLU A 591 174.79 26.89 -35.02
N ALA A 592 175.31 25.65 -35.01
CA ALA A 592 174.54 24.46 -35.35
C ALA A 592 173.50 24.12 -34.26
N GLU A 593 173.89 24.15 -32.99
CA GLU A 593 172.97 23.91 -31.85
C GLU A 593 171.82 24.94 -31.81
N LYS A 594 172.11 26.22 -32.02
CA LYS A 594 171.10 27.30 -32.10
C LYS A 594 170.06 27.01 -33.18
N LYS A 595 170.50 26.49 -34.33
CA LYS A 595 169.63 26.14 -35.46
C LYS A 595 168.79 24.88 -35.20
N GLU A 596 169.35 23.89 -34.51
CA GLU A 596 168.61 22.68 -34.11
C GLU A 596 167.58 22.96 -33.00
N LEU A 597 167.85 23.93 -32.12
CA LEU A 597 166.89 24.41 -31.13
C LEU A 597 165.72 25.17 -31.77
N GLN A 598 165.97 26.03 -32.76
CA GLN A 598 164.89 26.71 -33.49
C GLN A 598 163.92 25.71 -34.16
N GLN A 599 164.43 24.65 -34.79
CA GLN A 599 163.59 23.60 -35.38
C GLN A 599 162.74 22.84 -34.34
N LYS A 600 163.24 22.69 -33.11
CA LYS A 600 162.46 22.09 -32.00
C LYS A 600 161.34 23.01 -31.51
N VAL A 601 161.54 24.32 -31.53
CA VAL A 601 160.49 25.31 -31.21
C VAL A 601 159.39 25.29 -32.29
N GLU A 602 159.74 25.40 -33.57
CA GLU A 602 158.77 25.32 -34.68
C GLU A 602 157.97 24.01 -34.65
N ALA A 603 158.63 22.87 -34.34
CA ALA A 603 157.97 21.59 -34.20
C ALA A 603 156.96 21.56 -33.03
N LEU A 604 157.31 22.11 -31.87
CA LEU A 604 156.42 22.18 -30.71
C LEU A 604 155.24 23.14 -30.93
N GLU A 605 155.46 24.31 -31.53
CA GLU A 605 154.40 25.26 -31.89
C GLU A 605 153.42 24.63 -32.89
N SER A 606 153.92 23.88 -33.88
CA SER A 606 153.06 23.10 -34.79
C SER A 606 152.24 22.03 -34.04
N SER A 607 152.83 21.36 -33.06
CA SER A 607 152.16 20.33 -32.24
C SER A 607 151.03 20.93 -31.39
N ILE A 608 151.28 22.07 -30.74
CA ILE A 608 150.28 22.80 -29.95
C ILE A 608 149.09 23.22 -30.83
N SER A 609 149.34 23.74 -32.04
CA SER A 609 148.26 24.09 -32.97
C SER A 609 147.37 22.88 -33.34
N SER A 610 147.97 21.69 -33.46
CA SER A 610 147.23 20.46 -33.73
C SER A 610 146.38 19.99 -32.55
N GLN A 611 146.88 20.16 -31.31
CA GLN A 611 146.14 19.81 -30.09
C GLN A 611 144.93 20.73 -29.89
N MET A 612 145.07 22.04 -30.12
CA MET A 612 143.94 22.98 -30.07
C MET A 612 142.84 22.58 -31.05
N SER A 613 143.19 22.28 -32.31
CA SER A 613 142.21 21.84 -33.31
C SER A 613 141.60 20.46 -33.02
N HIS A 614 142.25 19.62 -32.21
CA HIS A 614 141.66 18.39 -31.69
C HIS A 614 140.73 18.64 -30.49
N GLN A 615 141.02 19.62 -29.64
CA GLN A 615 140.20 19.99 -28.49
C GLN A 615 138.87 20.65 -28.90
N GLU A 616 138.88 21.52 -29.92
CA GLU A 616 137.65 22.05 -30.52
C GLU A 616 136.75 20.93 -31.08
N LYS A 617 137.34 19.99 -31.83
CA LYS A 617 136.62 18.84 -32.41
C LYS A 617 136.10 17.89 -31.34
N ALA A 618 136.82 17.73 -30.23
CA ALA A 618 136.35 16.97 -29.07
C ALA A 618 135.13 17.64 -28.41
N GLY A 619 135.19 18.95 -28.15
CA GLY A 619 134.06 19.70 -27.60
C GLY A 619 132.83 19.69 -28.51
N GLN A 620 133.01 19.79 -29.83
CA GLN A 620 131.92 19.72 -30.80
C GLN A 620 131.35 18.30 -30.95
N ALA A 621 132.17 17.25 -30.82
CA ALA A 621 131.70 15.87 -30.72
C ALA A 621 130.93 15.60 -29.42
N GLU A 622 131.35 16.18 -28.30
CA GLU A 622 130.66 16.08 -27.01
C GLU A 622 129.31 16.82 -27.02
N ALA A 623 129.24 18.00 -27.64
CA ALA A 623 127.99 18.73 -27.86
C ALA A 623 127.01 17.93 -28.75
N ASN A 624 127.50 17.33 -29.84
CA ASN A 624 126.70 16.45 -30.69
C ASN A 624 126.23 15.20 -29.95
N LEU A 625 127.08 14.58 -29.11
CA LEU A 625 126.66 13.46 -28.25
C LEU A 625 125.57 13.89 -27.26
N LYS A 626 125.70 15.06 -26.62
CA LYS A 626 124.70 15.62 -25.71
C LYS A 626 123.35 15.88 -26.40
N SER A 627 123.37 16.44 -27.63
CA SER A 627 122.16 16.55 -28.46
C SER A 627 121.56 15.16 -28.74
N MET A 628 122.35 14.24 -29.29
CA MET A 628 121.87 12.90 -29.64
C MET A 628 121.35 12.10 -28.43
N THR A 629 121.87 12.32 -27.21
CA THR A 629 121.28 11.76 -25.99
C THR A 629 119.95 12.43 -25.62
N SER A 630 119.84 13.75 -25.75
CA SER A 630 118.59 14.49 -25.54
C SER A 630 117.52 14.05 -26.53
N ASP A 631 117.86 13.96 -27.82
CA ASP A 631 117.00 13.48 -28.90
C ASP A 631 116.58 12.02 -28.67
N HIS A 632 117.48 11.18 -28.17
CA HIS A 632 117.17 9.77 -27.84
C HIS A 632 116.24 9.65 -26.62
N ASP A 633 116.47 10.39 -25.53
CA ASP A 633 115.58 10.37 -24.37
C ASP A 633 114.22 11.07 -24.67
N GLU A 634 114.18 12.07 -25.56
CA GLU A 634 112.93 12.60 -26.13
C GLU A 634 112.20 11.56 -27.00
N LEU A 635 112.89 10.85 -27.90
CA LEU A 635 112.27 9.80 -28.71
C LEU A 635 111.77 8.64 -27.85
N LYS A 636 112.48 8.32 -26.77
CA LYS A 636 112.11 7.31 -25.77
C LYS A 636 110.92 7.75 -24.91
N SER A 637 110.80 9.04 -24.57
CA SER A 637 109.59 9.58 -23.91
C SER A 637 108.39 9.56 -24.87
N LYS A 638 108.57 9.97 -26.13
CA LYS A 638 107.54 9.91 -27.19
C LYS A 638 107.11 8.47 -27.51
N LEU A 639 108.05 7.51 -27.48
CA LEU A 639 107.75 6.07 -27.61
C LEU A 639 106.97 5.57 -26.39
N SER A 640 107.33 6.00 -25.17
CA SER A 640 106.60 5.67 -23.95
C SER A 640 105.17 6.21 -23.95
N THR A 641 104.95 7.46 -24.41
CA THR A 641 103.58 8.00 -24.54
C THR A 641 102.80 7.27 -25.63
N LEU A 642 103.38 7.05 -26.81
CA LEU A 642 102.72 6.29 -27.88
C LEU A 642 102.40 4.85 -27.48
N GLN A 643 103.24 4.19 -26.66
CA GLN A 643 102.96 2.86 -26.11
C GLN A 643 101.83 2.90 -25.06
N SER A 644 101.77 3.94 -24.23
CA SER A 644 100.66 4.19 -23.31
C SER A 644 99.35 4.45 -24.07
N ASP A 645 99.39 5.29 -25.10
CA ASP A 645 98.24 5.69 -25.92
C ASP A 645 97.73 4.53 -26.79
N LEU A 646 98.63 3.71 -27.34
CA LEU A 646 98.29 2.44 -27.98
C LEU A 646 97.58 1.51 -26.98
N GLY A 647 98.16 1.32 -25.79
CA GLY A 647 97.55 0.50 -24.73
C GLY A 647 96.22 1.06 -24.22
N ALA A 648 96.00 2.38 -24.30
CA ALA A 648 94.72 3.02 -24.00
C ALA A 648 93.71 2.83 -25.15
N ALA A 649 94.15 2.94 -26.40
CA ALA A 649 93.33 2.70 -27.59
C ALA A 649 92.92 1.23 -27.71
N GLU A 650 93.79 0.27 -27.38
CA GLU A 650 93.45 -1.17 -27.31
C GLU A 650 92.46 -1.47 -26.18
N LYS A 651 92.62 -0.85 -25.01
CA LYS A 651 91.63 -0.94 -23.91
C LYS A 651 90.29 -0.36 -24.34
N LEU A 652 90.27 0.82 -24.98
CA LEU A 652 89.05 1.45 -25.47
C LEU A 652 88.40 0.64 -26.60
N ALA A 653 89.18 0.10 -27.54
CA ALA A 653 88.66 -0.79 -28.58
C ALA A 653 88.05 -2.05 -27.97
N THR A 654 88.72 -2.68 -27.00
CA THR A 654 88.18 -3.88 -26.34
C THR A 654 86.99 -3.60 -25.42
N THR A 655 86.85 -2.42 -24.81
CA THR A 655 85.59 -2.03 -24.15
C THR A 655 84.49 -1.74 -25.17
N ARG A 656 84.76 -1.01 -26.26
CA ARG A 656 83.77 -0.79 -27.33
C ARG A 656 83.32 -2.09 -27.99
N TYR A 657 84.20 -3.07 -28.19
CA TYR A 657 83.80 -4.40 -28.68
C TYR A 657 82.95 -5.17 -27.67
N LYS A 658 83.20 -5.05 -26.37
CA LYS A 658 82.31 -5.59 -25.33
C LYS A 658 80.96 -4.89 -25.34
N GLU A 659 80.93 -3.57 -25.27
CA GLU A 659 79.70 -2.76 -25.36
C GLU A 659 78.87 -3.09 -26.62
N LEU A 660 79.50 -3.23 -27.78
CA LEU A 660 78.84 -3.65 -29.04
C LEU A 660 78.42 -5.12 -29.09
N THR A 661 78.94 -5.95 -28.19
CA THR A 661 78.51 -7.35 -28.00
C THR A 661 77.36 -7.40 -27.00
N ASP A 662 77.49 -6.74 -25.86
CA ASP A 662 76.45 -6.59 -24.84
C ASP A 662 75.18 -5.92 -25.41
N LEU A 663 75.33 -4.87 -26.24
CA LEU A 663 74.22 -4.24 -26.96
C LEU A 663 73.58 -5.18 -27.99
N ARG A 664 74.34 -6.03 -28.68
CA ARG A 664 73.79 -7.06 -29.58
C ARG A 664 73.04 -8.12 -28.79
N ASP A 665 73.57 -8.55 -27.65
CA ASP A 665 72.96 -9.52 -26.75
C ASP A 665 71.65 -8.99 -26.16
N VAL A 666 71.61 -7.72 -25.72
CA VAL A 666 70.40 -7.03 -25.26
C VAL A 666 69.39 -6.91 -26.40
N LEU A 667 69.81 -6.50 -27.60
CA LEU A 667 68.92 -6.41 -28.76
C LEU A 667 68.36 -7.79 -29.18
N GLN A 668 69.18 -8.83 -29.12
CA GLN A 668 68.79 -10.22 -29.41
C GLN A 668 67.86 -10.80 -28.34
N LYS A 669 67.93 -10.36 -27.08
CA LYS A 669 66.97 -10.69 -26.01
C LYS A 669 65.67 -9.88 -26.11
N ALA A 670 65.74 -8.60 -26.49
CA ALA A 670 64.57 -7.76 -26.71
C ALA A 670 63.77 -8.13 -27.97
N GLN A 671 64.39 -8.75 -29.00
CA GLN A 671 63.69 -9.19 -30.21
C GLN A 671 62.56 -10.23 -29.97
N PRO A 672 62.76 -11.34 -29.23
CA PRO A 672 61.68 -12.26 -28.89
C PRO A 672 60.64 -11.63 -27.95
N GLU A 673 61.03 -10.77 -27.02
CA GLU A 673 60.08 -10.01 -26.17
C GLU A 673 59.19 -9.11 -27.02
N LEU A 674 59.75 -8.36 -27.96
CA LEU A 674 59.02 -7.55 -28.95
C LEU A 674 58.21 -8.40 -29.96
N LYS A 675 58.42 -9.72 -30.04
CA LYS A 675 57.53 -10.64 -30.77
C LYS A 675 56.39 -11.11 -29.86
N SER A 676 56.70 -11.50 -28.61
CA SER A 676 55.74 -11.89 -27.58
C SER A 676 54.71 -10.79 -27.34
N LEU A 677 55.16 -9.56 -27.06
CA LEU A 677 54.32 -8.38 -26.87
C LEU A 677 53.45 -8.05 -28.11
N ARG A 678 53.90 -8.38 -29.33
CA ARG A 678 53.07 -8.23 -30.55
C ARG A 678 52.00 -9.32 -30.64
N THR A 679 52.33 -10.57 -30.33
CA THR A 679 51.34 -11.66 -30.27
C THR A 679 50.35 -11.48 -29.13
N GLU A 680 50.79 -10.98 -27.98
CA GLU A 680 49.95 -10.61 -26.84
C GLU A 680 49.04 -9.43 -27.20
N ASN A 681 49.54 -8.39 -27.87
CA ASN A 681 48.71 -7.27 -28.33
C ASN A 681 47.67 -7.71 -29.38
N ALA A 682 48.00 -8.70 -30.23
CA ALA A 682 47.06 -9.31 -31.16
C ALA A 682 46.00 -10.17 -30.44
N ALA A 683 46.41 -10.97 -29.44
CA ALA A 683 45.49 -11.73 -28.60
C ALA A 683 44.57 -10.80 -27.78
N LEU A 684 45.11 -9.72 -27.21
CA LEU A 684 44.33 -8.70 -26.50
C LEU A 684 43.31 -8.01 -27.42
N LYS A 685 43.63 -7.80 -28.70
CA LYS A 685 42.65 -7.35 -29.71
C LYS A 685 41.56 -8.39 -29.94
N SER A 686 41.91 -9.66 -30.19
CA SER A 686 40.91 -10.75 -30.30
C SER A 686 40.00 -10.81 -29.08
N THR A 687 40.55 -10.83 -27.86
CA THR A 687 39.74 -10.88 -26.63
C THR A 687 38.90 -9.60 -26.43
N LYS A 688 39.38 -8.43 -26.86
CA LYS A 688 38.59 -7.20 -26.83
C LYS A 688 37.43 -7.28 -27.82
N ASP A 689 37.66 -7.76 -29.03
CA ASP A 689 36.65 -7.88 -30.07
C ASP A 689 35.62 -8.96 -29.70
N GLU A 690 36.05 -10.07 -29.10
CA GLU A 690 35.17 -11.06 -28.46
C GLU A 690 34.36 -10.47 -27.30
N LEU A 691 34.92 -9.57 -26.49
CA LEU A 691 34.19 -8.88 -25.42
C LEU A 691 33.19 -7.86 -25.98
N THR A 692 33.49 -7.18 -27.10
CA THR A 692 32.48 -6.35 -27.78
C THR A 692 31.37 -7.19 -28.40
N ALA A 693 31.69 -8.35 -28.98
CA ALA A 693 30.70 -9.32 -29.45
C ALA A 693 29.82 -9.85 -28.29
N LYS A 694 30.42 -10.36 -27.21
CA LYS A 694 29.70 -10.89 -26.03
C LYS A 694 28.85 -9.81 -25.35
N THR A 695 29.31 -8.54 -25.29
CA THR A 695 28.48 -7.45 -24.75
C THR A 695 27.41 -6.95 -25.75
N ALA A 696 27.55 -7.18 -27.06
CA ALA A 696 26.48 -6.97 -28.02
C ALA A 696 25.43 -8.11 -27.95
N GLU A 697 25.86 -9.34 -27.72
CA GLU A 697 24.99 -10.49 -27.46
C GLU A 697 24.21 -10.35 -26.14
N LEU A 698 24.87 -9.93 -25.06
CA LEU A 698 24.19 -9.59 -23.80
C LEU A 698 23.11 -8.53 -24.00
N ARG A 699 23.41 -7.42 -24.70
CA ARG A 699 22.39 -6.40 -25.02
C ARG A 699 21.22 -6.95 -25.85
N LYS A 700 21.47 -7.88 -26.79
CA LYS A 700 20.42 -8.58 -27.55
C LYS A 700 19.59 -9.53 -26.66
N LEU A 701 20.24 -10.22 -25.71
CA LEU A 701 19.56 -11.09 -24.75
C LEU A 701 18.72 -10.29 -23.75
N GLU A 702 19.23 -9.18 -23.21
CA GLU A 702 18.45 -8.27 -22.37
C GLU A 702 17.28 -7.64 -23.15
N ALA A 703 17.44 -7.32 -24.43
CA ALA A 703 16.35 -6.81 -25.26
C ALA A 703 15.24 -7.87 -25.41
N LYS A 704 15.61 -9.11 -25.73
CA LYS A 704 14.69 -10.26 -25.74
C LYS A 704 14.09 -10.54 -24.36
N GLU A 705 14.83 -10.32 -23.28
CA GLU A 705 14.29 -10.48 -21.93
C GLU A 705 13.24 -9.40 -21.61
N ARG A 706 13.47 -8.15 -22.03
CA ARG A 706 12.49 -7.06 -21.92
C ARG A 706 11.23 -7.36 -22.74
N GLU A 707 11.40 -7.85 -23.95
CA GLU A 707 10.33 -8.30 -24.87
C GLU A 707 9.51 -9.45 -24.26
N LEU A 708 10.15 -10.54 -23.83
CA LEU A 708 9.51 -11.67 -23.15
C LEU A 708 8.88 -11.26 -21.81
N ARG A 709 9.42 -10.28 -21.09
CA ARG A 709 8.80 -9.71 -19.89
C ARG A 709 7.54 -8.90 -20.23
N SER A 710 7.50 -8.18 -21.34
CA SER A 710 6.26 -7.55 -21.83
C SER A 710 5.23 -8.57 -22.32
N ASP A 711 5.65 -9.66 -22.96
CA ASP A 711 4.76 -10.75 -23.38
C ASP A 711 4.17 -11.51 -22.19
N VAL A 712 4.99 -11.86 -21.19
CA VAL A 712 4.50 -12.40 -19.92
C VAL A 712 3.57 -11.39 -19.21
N GLY A 713 3.76 -10.09 -19.43
CA GLY A 713 2.85 -9.03 -18.98
C GLY A 713 1.52 -9.03 -19.73
N SER A 714 1.52 -9.17 -21.06
CA SER A 714 0.31 -9.18 -21.89
C SER A 714 -0.48 -10.48 -21.71
N PHE A 715 0.19 -11.64 -21.67
CA PHE A 715 -0.45 -12.92 -21.36
C PHE A 715 -1.04 -12.95 -19.95
N LYS A 716 -0.42 -12.30 -18.94
CA LYS A 716 -1.03 -12.14 -17.61
C LYS A 716 -2.28 -11.26 -17.62
N LYS A 717 -2.31 -10.20 -18.43
CA LYS A 717 -3.52 -9.39 -18.63
C LYS A 717 -4.62 -10.21 -19.31
N GLN A 718 -4.32 -10.86 -20.43
CA GLN A 718 -5.25 -11.75 -21.13
C GLN A 718 -5.76 -12.90 -20.25
N ALA A 719 -4.93 -13.45 -19.37
CA ALA A 719 -5.35 -14.47 -18.40
C ALA A 719 -6.31 -13.89 -17.34
N ALA A 720 -6.04 -12.68 -16.82
CA ALA A 720 -6.93 -12.00 -15.88
C ALA A 720 -8.26 -11.58 -16.54
N GLU A 721 -8.21 -11.08 -17.77
CA GLU A 721 -9.37 -10.76 -18.61
C GLU A 721 -10.22 -12.03 -18.85
N ARG A 722 -9.60 -13.15 -19.23
CA ARG A 722 -10.24 -14.46 -19.38
C ARG A 722 -10.79 -15.00 -18.07
N GLU A 723 -10.12 -14.77 -16.94
CA GLU A 723 -10.68 -15.10 -15.62
C GLU A 723 -11.93 -14.27 -15.31
N THR A 724 -11.97 -12.97 -15.65
CA THR A 724 -13.18 -12.15 -15.48
C THR A 724 -14.29 -12.53 -16.46
N GLU A 725 -13.95 -12.90 -17.69
CA GLU A 725 -14.87 -13.45 -18.69
C GLU A 725 -15.47 -14.77 -18.19
N VAL A 726 -14.66 -15.71 -17.69
CA VAL A 726 -15.13 -16.98 -17.11
C VAL A 726 -15.99 -16.75 -15.87
N LYS A 727 -15.63 -15.82 -14.97
CA LYS A 727 -16.46 -15.48 -13.80
C LYS A 727 -17.79 -14.84 -14.20
N SER A 728 -17.80 -14.00 -15.25
CA SER A 728 -19.01 -13.42 -15.84
C SER A 728 -19.90 -14.51 -16.47
N LEU A 729 -19.34 -15.38 -17.29
CA LEU A 729 -20.04 -16.51 -17.93
C LEU A 729 -20.56 -17.53 -16.90
N GLN A 730 -19.82 -17.77 -15.80
CA GLN A 730 -20.30 -18.57 -14.67
C GLN A 730 -21.47 -17.89 -13.96
N SER A 731 -21.40 -16.58 -13.71
CA SER A 731 -22.52 -15.81 -13.15
C SER A 731 -23.74 -15.90 -14.05
N GLN A 732 -23.59 -15.65 -15.36
CA GLN A 732 -24.65 -15.76 -16.36
C GLN A 732 -25.24 -17.18 -16.42
N LEU A 733 -24.41 -18.22 -16.40
CA LEU A 733 -24.84 -19.61 -16.36
C LEU A 733 -25.65 -19.92 -15.10
N THR A 734 -25.28 -19.37 -13.93
CA THR A 734 -26.09 -19.51 -12.72
C THR A 734 -27.40 -18.71 -12.78
N THR A 735 -27.43 -17.51 -13.36
CA THR A 735 -28.67 -16.74 -13.52
C THR A 735 -29.62 -17.42 -14.51
N GLU A 736 -29.12 -17.96 -15.61
CA GLU A 736 -29.91 -18.74 -16.58
C GLU A 736 -30.38 -20.08 -16.01
N THR A 737 -29.54 -20.78 -15.24
CA THR A 737 -29.96 -22.02 -14.56
C THR A 737 -31.07 -21.72 -13.54
N ASN A 738 -30.92 -20.66 -12.73
CA ASN A 738 -31.95 -20.24 -11.78
C ASN A 738 -33.22 -19.71 -12.48
N GLY A 739 -33.08 -19.03 -13.62
CA GLY A 739 -34.19 -18.58 -14.46
C GLY A 739 -34.97 -19.76 -15.04
N ARG A 740 -34.26 -20.76 -15.60
CA ARG A 740 -34.82 -22.00 -16.10
C ARG A 740 -35.55 -22.81 -15.02
N VAL A 741 -34.97 -22.95 -13.82
CA VAL A 741 -35.64 -23.62 -12.70
C VAL A 741 -36.92 -22.89 -12.29
N LYS A 742 -36.88 -21.55 -12.18
CA LYS A 742 -38.07 -20.73 -11.90
C LYS A 742 -39.14 -20.86 -12.99
N ALA A 743 -38.74 -20.90 -14.26
CA ALA A 743 -39.66 -21.10 -15.39
C ALA A 743 -40.27 -22.50 -15.39
N GLU A 744 -39.49 -23.54 -15.05
CA GLU A 744 -39.99 -24.91 -14.92
C GLU A 744 -40.95 -25.05 -13.72
N ASP A 745 -40.66 -24.43 -12.57
CA ASP A 745 -41.57 -24.40 -11.43
C ASP A 745 -42.84 -23.58 -11.71
N ALA A 746 -42.75 -22.46 -12.44
CA ALA A 746 -43.91 -21.73 -12.93
C ALA A 746 -44.76 -22.60 -13.88
N ALA A 747 -44.15 -23.36 -14.79
CA ALA A 747 -44.85 -24.30 -15.66
C ALA A 747 -45.48 -25.47 -14.87
N ARG A 748 -44.83 -25.95 -13.80
CA ARG A 748 -45.38 -26.95 -12.86
C ARG A 748 -46.51 -26.39 -12.00
N VAL A 749 -46.55 -25.08 -11.72
CA VAL A 749 -47.69 -24.39 -11.08
C VAL A 749 -48.83 -24.26 -12.08
N ALA A 750 -48.61 -23.63 -13.24
CA ALA A 750 -49.62 -23.46 -14.29
C ALA A 750 -50.22 -24.80 -14.75
N GLY A 751 -49.42 -25.85 -14.88
CA GLY A 751 -49.89 -27.20 -15.21
C GLY A 751 -50.64 -27.93 -14.08
N ARG A 752 -50.60 -27.44 -12.84
CA ARG A 752 -51.49 -27.88 -11.74
C ARG A 752 -52.77 -27.06 -11.70
N ASP A 753 -52.66 -25.75 -11.90
CA ASP A 753 -53.81 -24.84 -11.88
C ASP A 753 -54.71 -25.04 -13.10
N LEU A 754 -54.15 -25.36 -14.28
CA LEU A 754 -54.90 -25.80 -15.45
C LEU A 754 -55.74 -27.06 -15.14
N ARG A 755 -55.14 -28.12 -14.59
CA ARG A 755 -55.86 -29.36 -14.22
C ARG A 755 -56.96 -29.13 -13.17
N ARG A 756 -56.76 -28.14 -12.31
CA ARG A 756 -57.71 -27.70 -11.28
C ARG A 756 -58.88 -26.94 -11.91
N VAL A 757 -58.63 -26.01 -12.82
CA VAL A 757 -59.65 -25.35 -13.64
C VAL A 757 -60.38 -26.33 -14.57
N GLU A 758 -59.70 -27.34 -15.11
CA GLU A 758 -60.31 -28.42 -15.90
C GLU A 758 -61.25 -29.29 -15.03
N ALA A 759 -60.84 -29.67 -13.82
CA ALA A 759 -61.70 -30.38 -12.88
C ALA A 759 -62.92 -29.53 -12.47
N GLU A 760 -62.71 -28.26 -12.16
CA GLU A 760 -63.78 -27.32 -11.79
C GLU A 760 -64.74 -27.07 -12.97
N LYS A 761 -64.24 -27.01 -14.21
CA LYS A 761 -65.06 -26.96 -15.43
C LYS A 761 -65.91 -28.23 -15.58
N ILE A 762 -65.37 -29.40 -15.28
CA ILE A 762 -66.11 -30.67 -15.28
C ILE A 762 -67.19 -30.65 -14.19
N GLU A 763 -66.86 -30.26 -12.96
CA GLU A 763 -67.83 -30.14 -11.86
C GLU A 763 -68.94 -29.12 -12.17
N LEU A 764 -68.59 -27.95 -12.71
CA LEU A 764 -69.55 -26.93 -13.15
C LEU A 764 -70.44 -27.45 -14.29
N SER A 765 -69.90 -28.18 -15.27
CA SER A 765 -70.73 -28.83 -16.30
C SER A 765 -71.65 -29.91 -15.72
N ALA A 766 -71.19 -30.71 -14.76
CA ALA A 766 -72.00 -31.74 -14.12
C ALA A 766 -73.09 -31.16 -13.21
N THR A 767 -72.84 -30.03 -12.55
CA THR A 767 -73.89 -29.27 -11.83
C THR A 767 -74.85 -28.57 -12.78
N GLY A 768 -74.35 -28.05 -13.92
CA GLY A 768 -75.19 -27.49 -14.99
C GLY A 768 -76.12 -28.54 -15.59
N GLU A 769 -75.64 -29.75 -15.83
CA GLU A 769 -76.47 -30.90 -16.26
C GLU A 769 -77.52 -31.29 -15.21
N LYS A 770 -77.16 -31.32 -13.91
CA LYS A 770 -78.12 -31.60 -12.83
C LYS A 770 -79.21 -30.53 -12.79
N ALA A 771 -78.83 -29.26 -12.76
CA ALA A 771 -79.77 -28.14 -12.79
C ALA A 771 -80.65 -28.17 -14.07
N ALA A 772 -80.11 -28.55 -15.22
CA ALA A 772 -80.89 -28.71 -16.45
C ALA A 772 -81.90 -29.87 -16.39
N ARG A 773 -81.54 -31.00 -15.73
CA ARG A 773 -82.44 -32.13 -15.47
C ARG A 773 -83.54 -31.76 -14.46
N GLU A 774 -83.19 -31.06 -13.39
CA GLU A 774 -84.12 -30.55 -12.36
C GLU A 774 -85.10 -29.53 -12.96
N LEU A 775 -84.62 -28.58 -13.77
CA LEU A 775 -85.46 -27.63 -14.50
C LEU A 775 -86.33 -28.37 -15.55
N GLY A 776 -85.84 -29.48 -16.11
CA GLY A 776 -86.62 -30.43 -16.90
C GLY A 776 -87.80 -31.03 -16.10
N SER A 777 -87.52 -31.64 -14.94
CA SER A 777 -88.58 -32.23 -14.10
C SER A 777 -89.57 -31.18 -13.58
N VAL A 778 -89.11 -29.97 -13.25
CA VAL A 778 -90.01 -28.86 -12.85
C VAL A 778 -90.86 -28.38 -14.03
N ARG A 779 -90.34 -28.38 -15.27
CA ARG A 779 -91.17 -28.14 -16.47
C ARG A 779 -92.22 -29.24 -16.65
N ASP A 780 -91.85 -30.50 -16.47
CA ASP A 780 -92.79 -31.63 -16.55
C ASP A 780 -93.84 -31.60 -15.43
N GLU A 781 -93.48 -31.17 -14.23
CA GLU A 781 -94.43 -30.92 -13.14
C GLU A 781 -95.34 -29.73 -13.44
N VAL A 782 -94.82 -28.64 -14.02
CA VAL A 782 -95.63 -27.52 -14.49
C VAL A 782 -96.56 -27.95 -15.64
N THR A 783 -96.19 -28.88 -16.53
CA THR A 783 -97.12 -29.40 -17.53
C THR A 783 -98.19 -30.29 -16.91
N LYS A 784 -97.84 -31.19 -15.97
CA LYS A 784 -98.80 -32.01 -15.19
C LYS A 784 -99.76 -31.16 -14.36
N LEU A 785 -99.27 -30.10 -13.73
CA LEU A 785 -100.10 -29.13 -13.00
C LEU A 785 -100.99 -28.34 -13.96
N ARG A 786 -100.50 -27.96 -15.15
CA ARG A 786 -101.33 -27.32 -16.19
C ARG A 786 -102.36 -28.26 -16.83
N THR A 787 -102.11 -29.56 -16.93
CA THR A 787 -103.17 -30.52 -17.32
C THR A 787 -104.15 -30.72 -16.19
N ARG A 788 -103.69 -30.85 -14.94
CA ARG A 788 -104.58 -30.96 -13.77
C ARG A 788 -105.41 -29.71 -13.53
N VAL A 789 -104.87 -28.52 -13.77
CA VAL A 789 -105.63 -27.26 -13.77
C VAL A 789 -106.68 -27.26 -14.87
N ARG A 790 -106.37 -27.68 -16.11
CA ARG A 790 -107.39 -27.82 -17.17
C ARG A 790 -108.45 -28.89 -16.88
N GLU A 791 -108.07 -29.99 -16.23
CA GLU A 791 -109.03 -30.99 -15.72
C GLU A 791 -109.93 -30.39 -14.65
N LEU A 792 -109.36 -29.59 -13.73
CA LEU A 792 -110.12 -28.91 -12.67
C LEU A 792 -111.02 -27.81 -13.24
N GLU A 793 -110.54 -27.00 -14.17
CA GLU A 793 -111.33 -26.05 -14.98
C GLU A 793 -112.43 -26.78 -15.76
N GLY A 794 -112.15 -27.98 -16.28
CA GLY A 794 -113.15 -28.87 -16.88
C GLY A 794 -114.20 -29.36 -15.86
N THR A 795 -113.80 -29.72 -14.65
CA THR A 795 -114.76 -30.04 -13.57
C THR A 795 -115.49 -28.82 -13.05
N VAL A 796 -114.89 -27.63 -13.03
CA VAL A 796 -115.53 -26.38 -12.62
C VAL A 796 -116.52 -25.93 -13.67
N THR A 797 -116.18 -25.94 -14.96
CA THR A 797 -117.13 -25.63 -16.05
C THR A 797 -118.25 -26.67 -16.15
N ARG A 798 -117.97 -27.96 -15.86
CA ARG A 798 -119.01 -28.98 -15.67
C ARG A 798 -119.88 -28.70 -14.44
N LEU A 799 -119.29 -28.44 -13.28
CA LEU A 799 -119.99 -28.12 -12.03
C LEU A 799 -120.73 -26.77 -12.11
N GLU A 800 -120.30 -25.86 -12.99
CA GLU A 800 -121.02 -24.66 -13.39
C GLU A 800 -122.17 -24.98 -14.33
N GLY A 801 -122.02 -25.95 -15.23
CA GLY A 801 -123.12 -26.49 -16.04
C GLY A 801 -124.18 -27.12 -15.14
N GLU A 802 -123.76 -27.99 -14.23
CA GLU A 802 -124.61 -28.57 -13.18
C GLU A 802 -125.15 -27.49 -12.22
N ASN A 803 -124.39 -26.45 -11.88
CA ASN A 803 -124.92 -25.31 -11.13
C ASN A 803 -125.84 -24.41 -11.97
N LYS A 804 -125.76 -24.38 -13.30
CA LYS A 804 -126.70 -23.68 -14.18
C LYS A 804 -127.98 -24.50 -14.38
N GLU A 805 -127.87 -25.82 -14.42
CA GLU A 805 -128.99 -26.76 -14.42
C GLU A 805 -129.69 -26.78 -13.05
N VAL A 806 -128.94 -26.88 -11.95
CA VAL A 806 -129.45 -26.77 -10.57
C VAL A 806 -129.87 -25.34 -10.23
N ARG A 807 -129.33 -24.29 -10.86
CA ARG A 807 -129.92 -22.93 -10.79
C ARG A 807 -131.16 -22.80 -11.65
N GLY A 808 -131.26 -23.49 -12.78
CA GLY A 808 -132.50 -23.62 -13.54
C GLY A 808 -133.58 -24.33 -12.71
N GLU A 809 -133.22 -25.44 -12.06
CA GLU A 809 -134.05 -26.07 -11.04
C GLU A 809 -134.28 -25.14 -9.84
N MET A 810 -133.33 -24.29 -9.45
CA MET A 810 -133.50 -23.36 -8.33
C MET A 810 -134.36 -22.17 -8.70
N GLU A 811 -134.43 -21.74 -9.97
CA GLU A 811 -135.33 -20.73 -10.51
C GLU A 811 -136.72 -21.32 -10.78
N LEU A 812 -136.81 -22.59 -11.16
CA LEU A 812 -138.05 -23.37 -11.17
C LEU A 812 -138.53 -23.60 -9.73
N LYS A 813 -137.60 -23.88 -8.80
CA LYS A 813 -137.85 -23.92 -7.36
C LYS A 813 -137.95 -22.51 -6.75
N ALA A 814 -137.64 -21.40 -7.42
CA ALA A 814 -137.73 -20.01 -6.93
C ALA A 814 -138.77 -19.15 -7.66
N SER A 815 -139.45 -19.72 -8.64
CA SER A 815 -140.87 -19.47 -8.89
C SER A 815 -141.69 -20.20 -7.81
N GLN A 816 -141.34 -21.44 -7.44
CA GLN A 816 -141.91 -22.10 -6.25
C GLN A 816 -141.47 -21.44 -4.91
N TYR A 817 -140.28 -20.84 -4.84
CA TYR A 817 -139.73 -20.11 -3.68
C TYR A 817 -139.83 -18.58 -3.82
N SER A 818 -140.51 -18.02 -4.82
CA SER A 818 -141.09 -16.65 -4.69
C SER A 818 -142.56 -16.76 -4.30
N SER A 819 -143.24 -17.82 -4.77
CA SER A 819 -144.42 -18.38 -4.11
C SER A 819 -144.14 -18.68 -2.62
N ALA A 820 -142.97 -19.23 -2.25
CA ALA A 820 -142.56 -19.32 -0.85
C ALA A 820 -142.02 -18.00 -0.27
N GLN A 821 -140.89 -17.43 -0.77
CA GLN A 821 -140.15 -16.26 -0.24
C GLN A 821 -140.85 -14.89 -0.45
N SER A 822 -142.16 -14.91 -0.60
CA SER A 822 -143.04 -14.03 0.21
C SER A 822 -142.67 -14.09 1.73
N LEU A 823 -142.15 -15.24 2.17
CA LEU A 823 -141.54 -15.59 3.45
C LEU A 823 -140.11 -15.02 3.64
N VAL A 824 -139.76 -14.11 4.56
CA VAL A 824 -140.52 -13.12 5.33
C VAL A 824 -139.44 -12.17 5.94
N GLY A 825 -138.74 -11.16 6.43
CA GLY A 825 -137.38 -11.34 6.99
C GLY A 825 -136.39 -12.03 6.03
N SER A 826 -135.34 -12.64 6.58
CA SER A 826 -134.21 -13.28 5.87
C SER A 826 -133.39 -12.31 5.03
N MET A 827 -133.91 -11.82 3.90
CA MET A 827 -133.22 -10.82 3.04
C MET A 827 -133.01 -9.49 3.78
N ARG A 828 -133.86 -9.17 4.76
CA ARG A 828 -133.73 -7.97 5.59
C ARG A 828 -132.61 -8.08 6.64
N ASP A 829 -132.42 -9.27 7.20
CA ASP A 829 -131.49 -9.49 8.31
C ASP A 829 -130.04 -9.53 7.80
N GLN A 830 -129.80 -10.18 6.66
CA GLN A 830 -128.51 -10.16 5.94
C GLN A 830 -128.05 -8.73 5.57
N THR A 831 -129.00 -7.81 5.35
CA THR A 831 -128.67 -6.39 5.04
C THR A 831 -128.08 -5.66 6.26
N ALA A 832 -128.38 -6.09 7.49
CA ALA A 832 -127.81 -5.53 8.71
C ALA A 832 -126.41 -6.06 9.02
N GLU A 833 -126.15 -7.35 8.80
CA GLU A 833 -124.85 -7.98 9.04
C GLU A 833 -123.75 -7.39 8.15
N MET A 834 -124.06 -7.17 6.85
CA MET A 834 -123.15 -6.51 5.90
C MET A 834 -122.75 -5.08 6.34
N ALA A 835 -123.64 -4.35 7.02
CA ALA A 835 -123.37 -2.99 7.48
C ALA A 835 -122.39 -2.96 8.68
N MET A 836 -122.37 -4.01 9.50
CA MET A 836 -121.46 -4.12 10.64
C MET A 836 -120.05 -4.50 10.21
N GLN A 837 -119.92 -5.46 9.28
CA GLN A 837 -118.65 -5.86 8.67
C GLN A 837 -117.93 -4.68 7.99
N LEU A 838 -118.68 -3.76 7.36
CA LEU A 838 -118.17 -2.52 6.75
C LEU A 838 -117.64 -1.47 7.75
N LYS A 839 -117.90 -1.63 9.05
CA LYS A 839 -117.35 -0.78 10.12
C LYS A 839 -116.08 -1.40 10.71
N GLU A 840 -116.11 -2.70 11.01
CA GLU A 840 -114.96 -3.46 11.49
C GLU A 840 -113.79 -3.41 10.48
N ALA A 841 -114.09 -3.46 9.18
CA ALA A 841 -113.10 -3.31 8.11
C ALA A 841 -112.43 -1.92 8.04
N LYS A 842 -113.02 -0.87 8.64
CA LYS A 842 -112.43 0.48 8.71
C LYS A 842 -111.56 0.65 9.93
N GLU A 843 -112.03 0.20 11.09
CA GLU A 843 -111.28 0.23 12.35
C GLU A 843 -110.00 -0.64 12.23
N ALA A 844 -110.06 -1.75 11.48
CA ALA A 844 -108.88 -2.50 11.09
C ALA A 844 -107.92 -1.70 10.18
N GLY A 845 -108.44 -0.89 9.25
CA GLY A 845 -107.63 -0.02 8.39
C GLY A 845 -106.89 1.06 9.18
N GLU A 846 -107.59 1.76 10.08
CA GLU A 846 -107.02 2.78 10.96
C GLU A 846 -105.89 2.19 11.83
N SER A 847 -106.06 0.99 12.39
CA SER A 847 -104.99 0.31 13.16
C SER A 847 -103.76 -0.06 12.31
N LEU A 848 -103.93 -0.38 11.02
CA LEU A 848 -102.82 -0.66 10.11
C LEU A 848 -102.08 0.63 9.67
N GLU A 849 -102.77 1.77 9.64
CA GLU A 849 -102.13 3.07 9.41
C GLU A 849 -101.27 3.51 10.61
N GLU A 850 -101.73 3.24 11.85
CA GLU A 850 -100.94 3.45 13.07
C GLU A 850 -99.69 2.54 13.12
N GLU A 851 -99.84 1.23 12.91
CA GLU A 851 -98.70 0.29 12.84
C GLU A 851 -97.68 0.70 11.74
N LEU A 852 -98.17 1.15 10.58
CA LEU A 852 -97.31 1.60 9.48
C LEU A 852 -96.58 2.92 9.80
N GLY A 853 -97.19 3.81 10.59
CA GLY A 853 -96.55 4.99 11.14
C GLY A 853 -95.42 4.66 12.13
N GLU A 854 -95.65 3.69 13.03
CA GLU A 854 -94.61 3.21 13.95
C GLU A 854 -93.45 2.54 13.20
N VAL A 855 -93.73 1.71 12.18
CA VAL A 855 -92.70 1.08 11.34
C VAL A 855 -91.88 2.13 10.58
N GLN A 856 -92.51 3.19 10.04
CA GLN A 856 -91.77 4.31 9.43
C GLN A 856 -90.86 5.02 10.44
N ARG A 857 -91.34 5.27 11.67
CA ARG A 857 -90.54 5.88 12.72
C ARG A 857 -89.31 5.02 13.07
N LEU A 858 -89.51 3.73 13.34
CA LEU A 858 -88.43 2.79 13.66
C LEU A 858 -87.41 2.67 12.52
N LEU A 859 -87.85 2.79 11.26
CA LEU A 859 -86.96 2.87 10.11
C LEU A 859 -86.10 4.14 10.12
N THR A 860 -86.67 5.31 10.45
CA THR A 860 -85.90 6.57 10.57
C THR A 860 -84.94 6.59 11.75
N GLU A 861 -85.29 5.93 12.85
CA GLU A 861 -84.39 5.77 14.01
C GLU A 861 -83.22 4.85 13.62
N ARG A 862 -83.47 3.72 12.96
CA ARG A 862 -82.41 2.83 12.44
C ARG A 862 -81.52 3.45 11.36
N THR A 863 -82.03 4.28 10.46
CA THR A 863 -81.16 4.95 9.46
C THR A 863 -80.24 5.97 10.15
N ARG A 864 -80.75 6.70 11.16
CA ARG A 864 -79.95 7.61 11.99
C ARG A 864 -78.89 6.87 12.82
N GLU A 865 -79.22 5.74 13.42
CA GLU A 865 -78.24 4.85 14.08
C GLU A 865 -77.17 4.38 13.09
N GLY A 866 -77.58 3.92 11.91
CA GLY A 866 -76.69 3.50 10.83
C GLY A 866 -75.76 4.62 10.33
N GLU A 867 -76.22 5.87 10.29
CA GLU A 867 -75.36 7.02 10.03
C GLU A 867 -74.37 7.28 11.17
N THR A 868 -74.78 7.19 12.44
CA THR A 868 -73.85 7.37 13.56
C THR A 868 -72.79 6.28 13.60
N MET A 869 -73.13 5.03 13.27
CA MET A 869 -72.15 3.95 13.13
C MET A 869 -71.19 4.19 11.95
N ARG A 870 -71.69 4.67 10.79
CA ARG A 870 -70.81 5.05 9.66
C ARG A 870 -69.84 6.18 10.05
N ARG A 871 -70.31 7.23 10.73
CA ARG A 871 -69.45 8.32 11.20
C ARG A 871 -68.40 7.83 12.21
N LEU A 872 -68.79 6.98 13.16
CA LEU A 872 -67.86 6.40 14.15
C LEU A 872 -66.80 5.47 13.53
N LEU A 873 -67.13 4.78 12.43
CA LEU A 873 -66.15 3.98 11.68
C LEU A 873 -65.16 4.90 10.94
N THR A 874 -65.61 5.92 10.20
CA THR A 874 -64.69 6.87 9.55
C THR A 874 -63.82 7.61 10.56
N ASP A 875 -64.36 7.98 11.73
CA ASP A 875 -63.64 8.53 12.89
C ASP A 875 -62.50 7.62 13.39
N VAL A 876 -62.65 6.30 13.28
CA VAL A 876 -61.67 5.30 13.70
C VAL A 876 -60.65 5.04 12.59
N ASP A 877 -61.10 4.96 11.34
CA ASP A 877 -60.25 4.79 10.16
C ASP A 877 -59.33 6.00 9.96
N GLU A 878 -59.85 7.23 10.09
CA GLU A 878 -59.03 8.46 10.04
C GLU A 878 -57.96 8.48 11.15
N ARG A 879 -58.28 8.01 12.36
CA ARG A 879 -57.31 7.88 13.48
C ARG A 879 -56.30 6.77 13.23
N ALA A 880 -56.66 5.71 12.52
CA ALA A 880 -55.74 4.66 12.10
C ALA A 880 -54.81 5.17 10.99
N GLU A 881 -55.34 5.84 9.97
CA GLU A 881 -54.54 6.48 8.92
C GLU A 881 -53.59 7.55 9.47
N ALA A 882 -54.04 8.38 10.41
CA ALA A 882 -53.20 9.39 11.05
C ALA A 882 -51.99 8.75 11.76
N LYS A 883 -52.21 7.64 12.48
CA LYS A 883 -51.11 6.85 13.07
C LYS A 883 -50.22 6.20 12.01
N VAL A 884 -50.77 5.74 10.89
CA VAL A 884 -49.98 5.18 9.78
C VAL A 884 -49.12 6.27 9.10
N ARG A 885 -49.64 7.49 8.95
CA ARG A 885 -48.86 8.66 8.48
C ARG A 885 -47.76 9.03 9.47
N GLU A 886 -48.09 9.22 10.75
CA GLU A 886 -47.14 9.53 11.81
C GLU A 886 -46.02 8.46 11.94
N MET A 887 -46.35 7.18 11.74
CA MET A 887 -45.36 6.08 11.74
C MET A 887 -44.54 6.01 10.44
N ARG A 888 -45.06 6.46 9.30
CA ARG A 888 -44.27 6.64 8.06
C ARG A 888 -43.33 7.82 8.18
N GLU A 889 -43.81 8.97 8.65
CA GLU A 889 -43.00 10.17 8.89
C GLU A 889 -41.83 9.88 9.86
N ARG A 890 -42.08 9.11 10.93
CA ARG A 890 -41.00 8.60 11.83
C ARG A 890 -40.01 7.67 11.13
N MET A 891 -40.48 6.76 10.27
CA MET A 891 -39.63 5.84 9.51
C MET A 891 -38.79 6.58 8.47
N GLU A 892 -39.38 7.56 7.79
CA GLU A 892 -38.72 8.40 6.78
C GLU A 892 -37.66 9.29 7.44
N ALA A 893 -37.98 9.96 8.56
CA ALA A 893 -36.99 10.70 9.35
C ALA A 893 -35.83 9.83 9.84
N ALA A 894 -36.10 8.61 10.34
CA ALA A 894 -35.06 7.67 10.76
C ALA A 894 -34.21 7.14 9.58
N VAL A 895 -34.78 7.05 8.38
CA VAL A 895 -34.04 6.74 7.14
C VAL A 895 -33.16 7.92 6.73
N GLU A 896 -33.64 9.17 6.79
CA GLU A 896 -32.80 10.33 6.52
C GLU A 896 -31.67 10.50 7.54
N GLU A 897 -31.90 10.22 8.83
CA GLU A 897 -30.85 10.25 9.85
C GLU A 897 -29.79 9.17 9.60
N ARG A 898 -30.20 7.95 9.19
CA ARG A 898 -29.26 6.92 8.72
C ARG A 898 -28.45 7.42 7.53
N ASP A 899 -29.10 7.99 6.52
CA ASP A 899 -28.43 8.35 5.27
C ASP A 899 -27.46 9.53 5.47
N ARG A 900 -27.81 10.51 6.32
CA ARG A 900 -26.89 11.54 6.80
C ARG A 900 -25.68 10.93 7.54
N ALA A 901 -25.91 9.97 8.44
CA ALA A 901 -24.83 9.29 9.16
C ALA A 901 -23.95 8.43 8.22
N GLU A 902 -24.51 7.83 7.18
CA GLU A 902 -23.75 7.11 6.14
C GLU A 902 -22.93 8.07 5.26
N GLU A 903 -23.46 9.25 4.92
CA GLU A 903 -22.70 10.31 4.22
C GLU A 903 -21.57 10.90 5.09
N GLU A 904 -21.82 11.15 6.38
CA GLU A 904 -20.78 11.56 7.34
C GLU A 904 -19.71 10.47 7.52
N ALA A 905 -20.11 9.20 7.63
CA ALA A 905 -19.19 8.08 7.70
C ALA A 905 -18.36 7.92 6.40
N ALA A 906 -18.99 8.10 5.24
CA ALA A 906 -18.34 8.01 3.93
C ALA A 906 -17.37 9.19 3.68
N THR A 907 -17.77 10.41 4.02
CA THR A 907 -16.90 11.60 3.90
C THR A 907 -15.75 11.56 4.91
N GLY A 908 -16.01 11.19 6.17
CA GLY A 908 -14.99 10.92 7.17
C GLY A 908 -14.08 9.74 6.82
N GLY A 909 -14.58 8.75 6.08
CA GLY A 909 -13.79 7.67 5.47
C GLY A 909 -12.87 8.18 4.36
N ARG A 910 -13.38 9.02 3.45
CA ARG A 910 -12.60 9.66 2.38
C ARG A 910 -11.51 10.60 2.93
N ARG A 911 -11.75 11.32 4.02
CA ARG A 911 -10.74 12.14 4.72
C ARG A 911 -9.61 11.26 5.29
N ARG A 912 -9.96 10.27 6.13
CA ARG A 912 -9.00 9.29 6.69
C ARG A 912 -8.22 8.51 5.63
N ALA A 913 -8.81 8.22 4.47
CA ALA A 913 -8.11 7.59 3.35
C ALA A 913 -7.02 8.50 2.76
N ARG A 914 -7.32 9.80 2.55
CA ARG A 914 -6.35 10.80 2.09
C ARG A 914 -5.22 10.99 3.11
N GLU A 915 -5.56 11.14 4.39
CA GLU A 915 -4.59 11.22 5.49
C GLU A 915 -3.67 9.98 5.54
N ALA A 916 -4.23 8.78 5.37
CA ALA A 916 -3.46 7.55 5.32
C ALA A 916 -2.54 7.47 4.08
N ASP A 917 -2.96 7.99 2.93
CA ASP A 917 -2.12 8.04 1.72
C ASP A 917 -1.05 9.13 1.77
N GLU A 918 -1.32 10.28 2.40
CA GLU A 918 -0.30 11.27 2.76
C GLU A 918 0.74 10.69 3.72
N LEU A 919 0.31 9.97 4.76
CA LEU A 919 1.22 9.30 5.69
C LEU A 919 2.06 8.22 4.98
N LYS A 920 1.49 7.44 4.05
CA LYS A 920 2.26 6.53 3.18
C LYS A 920 3.23 7.28 2.27
N GLY A 921 2.87 8.48 1.78
CA GLY A 921 3.75 9.37 1.03
C GLY A 921 4.98 9.78 1.86
N ARG A 922 4.74 10.37 3.03
CA ARG A 922 5.78 10.80 3.98
C ARG A 922 6.66 9.63 4.45
N VAL A 923 6.08 8.45 4.70
CA VAL A 923 6.86 7.23 5.02
C VAL A 923 7.77 6.85 3.86
N ARG A 924 7.28 6.83 2.61
CA ARG A 924 8.12 6.57 1.42
C ARG A 924 9.18 7.64 1.19
N GLU A 925 8.97 8.87 1.64
CA GLU A 925 9.95 9.96 1.56
C GLU A 925 11.06 9.74 2.59
N VAL A 926 10.70 9.52 3.87
CA VAL A 926 11.63 9.15 4.95
C VAL A 926 12.38 7.85 4.63
N GLU A 927 11.77 6.86 3.98
CA GLU A 927 12.45 5.64 3.51
C GLU A 927 13.51 5.92 2.42
N ARG A 928 13.30 6.92 1.56
CA ARG A 928 14.29 7.33 0.54
C ARG A 928 15.40 8.16 1.17
N GLU A 929 15.07 9.04 2.11
CA GLU A 929 16.04 9.82 2.88
C GLU A 929 16.92 8.93 3.77
N LEU A 930 16.33 7.92 4.42
CA LEU A 930 17.07 6.91 5.18
C LEU A 930 17.99 6.08 4.28
N LYS A 931 17.59 5.75 3.05
CA LYS A 931 18.46 5.05 2.09
C LYS A 931 19.66 5.92 1.69
N ARG A 932 19.42 7.19 1.32
CA ARG A 932 20.52 8.14 1.03
C ARG A 932 21.44 8.29 2.24
N ALA A 933 20.90 8.53 3.43
CA ALA A 933 21.69 8.65 4.64
C ALA A 933 22.47 7.37 5.02
N LEU A 934 22.03 6.19 4.56
CA LEU A 934 22.80 4.94 4.68
C LEU A 934 23.87 4.82 3.59
N GLU A 935 23.57 5.22 2.35
CA GLU A 935 24.52 5.30 1.22
C GLU A 935 25.65 6.29 1.55
N ASP A 936 25.32 7.52 1.97
CA ASP A 936 26.23 8.55 2.50
C ASP A 936 27.09 8.00 3.64
N ARG A 937 26.48 7.27 4.60
CA ARG A 937 27.23 6.70 5.72
C ARG A 937 28.16 5.58 5.27
N GLU A 938 27.78 4.77 4.28
CA GLU A 938 28.66 3.77 3.69
C GLU A 938 29.81 4.40 2.90
N GLU A 939 29.60 5.54 2.23
CA GLU A 939 30.65 6.30 1.56
C GLU A 939 31.64 6.90 2.57
N LEU A 940 31.15 7.56 3.63
CA LEU A 940 32.00 8.00 4.76
C LEU A 940 32.71 6.81 5.45
N ASP A 941 32.05 5.65 5.57
CA ASP A 941 32.65 4.40 6.05
C ASP A 941 33.74 3.88 5.09
N ARG A 942 33.67 4.14 3.77
CA ARG A 942 34.73 3.80 2.80
C ARG A 942 35.88 4.79 2.89
N GLU A 943 35.61 6.09 2.88
CA GLU A 943 36.60 7.16 3.03
C GLU A 943 37.40 7.02 4.33
N ALA A 944 36.73 6.77 5.47
CA ALA A 944 37.39 6.57 6.75
C ALA A 944 38.33 5.35 6.74
N LYS A 945 37.97 4.28 6.01
CA LYS A 945 38.84 3.09 5.82
C LYS A 945 40.02 3.41 4.89
N GLU A 946 39.85 4.28 3.89
CA GLU A 946 40.91 4.71 2.98
C GLU A 946 41.88 5.70 3.65
N VAL A 947 41.37 6.68 4.40
CA VAL A 947 42.16 7.57 5.27
C VAL A 947 42.92 6.76 6.31
N LYS A 948 42.30 5.72 6.90
CA LYS A 948 43.03 4.80 7.78
C LYS A 948 44.13 4.05 7.04
N ARG A 949 43.89 3.48 5.85
CA ARG A 949 44.94 2.81 5.06
C ARG A 949 46.09 3.76 4.75
N ARG A 950 45.81 4.98 4.26
CA ARG A 950 46.84 6.00 4.02
C ARG A 950 47.64 6.34 5.29
N ARG A 951 46.98 6.39 6.45
CA ARG A 951 47.66 6.57 7.74
C ARG A 951 48.55 5.37 8.06
N ASP A 952 48.01 4.15 8.06
CA ASP A 952 48.73 2.92 8.38
C ASP A 952 49.93 2.71 7.41
N GLU A 953 49.78 3.09 6.14
CA GLU A 953 50.84 3.13 5.12
C GLU A 953 51.93 4.16 5.47
N MET A 954 51.57 5.42 5.76
CA MET A 954 52.50 6.47 6.18
C MET A 954 53.19 6.16 7.51
N GLU A 955 52.48 5.54 8.45
CA GLU A 955 53.00 5.05 9.73
C GLU A 955 54.04 3.94 9.45
N SER A 956 53.75 2.99 8.55
CA SER A 956 54.73 1.96 8.13
C SER A 956 55.96 2.54 7.39
N VAL A 957 55.80 3.63 6.62
CA VAL A 957 56.94 4.31 5.97
C VAL A 957 57.77 5.06 7.01
N SER A 958 57.13 5.70 7.99
CA SER A 958 57.80 6.33 9.12
C SER A 958 58.52 5.31 10.00
N GLU A 959 57.98 4.11 10.20
CA GLU A 959 58.63 3.01 10.89
C GLU A 959 59.84 2.47 10.13
N ARG A 960 59.74 2.26 8.81
CA ARG A 960 60.86 1.85 7.94
C ARG A 960 62.00 2.86 7.96
N ALA A 961 61.68 4.14 7.75
CA ALA A 961 62.66 5.22 7.86
C ALA A 961 63.26 5.32 9.27
N ALA A 962 62.48 5.02 10.32
CA ALA A 962 62.99 4.97 11.68
C ALA A 962 63.86 3.74 11.97
N SER A 963 63.70 2.60 11.27
CA SER A 963 64.69 1.52 11.25
C SER A 963 65.93 1.90 10.44
N GLU A 964 65.80 2.44 9.24
CA GLU A 964 66.96 2.87 8.44
C GLU A 964 67.83 3.90 9.19
N VAL A 965 67.21 4.84 9.92
CA VAL A 965 67.91 5.79 10.81
C VAL A 965 68.47 5.14 12.09
N ARG A 966 67.91 4.01 12.57
CA ARG A 966 68.51 3.21 13.66
C ARG A 966 69.77 2.53 13.17
N ASP A 967 69.64 1.77 12.09
CA ASP A 967 70.65 0.89 11.53
C ASP A 967 71.86 1.72 11.01
N VAL A 968 71.61 2.94 10.51
CA VAL A 968 72.67 3.92 10.20
C VAL A 968 73.37 4.47 11.45
N ARG A 969 72.67 4.68 12.58
CA ARG A 969 73.28 5.18 13.83
C ARG A 969 74.16 4.13 14.48
N SER A 970 73.69 2.89 14.56
CA SER A 970 74.48 1.77 15.08
C SER A 970 75.65 1.45 14.15
N ALA A 971 75.50 1.49 12.83
CA ALA A 971 76.64 1.40 11.91
C ALA A 971 77.66 2.54 12.14
N MET A 972 77.21 3.77 12.46
CA MET A 972 78.10 4.84 12.90
C MET A 972 78.75 4.58 14.28
N GLU A 973 78.10 3.86 15.19
CA GLU A 973 78.65 3.46 16.49
C GLU A 973 79.62 2.28 16.38
N GLU A 974 79.38 1.31 15.49
CA GLU A 974 80.35 0.29 15.08
C GLU A 974 81.57 0.94 14.42
N LEU A 975 81.39 1.89 13.50
CA LEU A 975 82.50 2.65 12.91
C LEU A 975 83.26 3.50 13.93
N ARG A 976 82.57 4.13 14.91
CA ARG A 976 83.22 4.86 16.02
C ARG A 976 84.00 3.92 16.94
N THR A 977 83.43 2.79 17.33
CA THR A 977 84.10 1.82 18.21
C THR A 977 85.24 1.08 17.51
N ALA A 978 85.15 0.86 16.20
CA ALA A 978 86.25 0.41 15.35
C ALA A 978 87.36 1.48 15.22
N LEU A 979 87.00 2.76 15.07
CA LEU A 979 87.95 3.88 15.06
C LEU A 979 88.67 4.00 16.41
N ASP A 980 87.93 4.05 17.53
CA ASP A 980 88.44 3.99 18.90
C ASP A 980 89.35 2.78 19.11
N GLY A 981 88.97 1.61 18.59
CA GLY A 981 89.77 0.39 18.63
C GLY A 981 91.07 0.52 17.85
N SER A 982 91.03 1.12 16.66
CA SER A 982 92.22 1.39 15.84
C SER A 982 93.14 2.44 16.48
N GLU A 983 92.58 3.47 17.13
CA GLU A 983 93.35 4.45 17.90
C GLU A 983 94.00 3.82 19.13
N ARG A 984 93.31 2.92 19.85
CA ARG A 984 93.90 2.17 20.97
C ARG A 984 95.03 1.28 20.48
N GLN A 985 94.84 0.55 19.38
CA GLN A 985 95.89 -0.26 18.76
C GLN A 985 97.08 0.59 18.27
N ALA A 986 96.84 1.78 17.72
CA ALA A 986 97.89 2.72 17.33
C ALA A 986 98.68 3.20 18.56
N ARG A 987 98.00 3.64 19.62
CA ARG A 987 98.63 4.08 20.89
C ARG A 987 99.36 2.93 21.60
N GLU A 988 98.89 1.69 21.49
CA GLU A 988 99.57 0.49 22.00
C GLU A 988 100.80 0.13 21.16
N ALA A 989 100.72 0.23 19.83
CA ALA A 989 101.87 0.06 18.93
C ALA A 989 102.91 1.19 19.11
N GLU A 990 102.50 2.41 19.45
CA GLU A 990 103.40 3.51 19.81
C GLU A 990 104.09 3.27 21.16
N LYS A 991 103.36 2.83 22.20
CA LYS A 991 103.98 2.37 23.45
C LYS A 991 104.99 1.25 23.18
N GLY A 992 104.61 0.23 22.42
CA GLY A 992 105.52 -0.85 22.01
C GLY A 992 106.76 -0.37 21.26
N LYS A 993 106.64 0.65 20.38
CA LYS A 993 107.79 1.30 19.74
C LYS A 993 108.67 2.06 20.75
N VAL A 994 108.10 2.73 21.75
CA VAL A 994 108.84 3.41 22.82
C VAL A 994 109.54 2.40 23.74
N ASP A 995 108.88 1.31 24.12
CA ASP A 995 109.47 0.24 24.92
C ASP A 995 110.59 -0.49 24.15
N LEU A 996 110.42 -0.71 22.83
CA LEU A 996 111.48 -1.25 21.97
C LEU A 996 112.66 -0.29 21.80
N ARG A 997 112.43 1.03 21.68
CA ARG A 997 113.50 2.05 21.68
C ARG A 997 114.25 2.04 23.01
N ARG A 998 113.52 2.04 24.13
CA ARG A 998 114.10 1.92 25.47
C ARG A 998 114.91 0.64 25.63
N LEU A 999 114.43 -0.51 25.14
CA LEU A 999 115.18 -1.77 25.18
C LEU A 999 116.43 -1.73 24.27
N LEU A 1000 116.38 -1.02 23.14
CA LEU A 1000 117.56 -0.74 22.30
C LEU A 1000 118.55 0.22 22.98
N GLU A 1001 118.08 1.23 23.70
CA GLU A 1001 118.91 2.14 24.50
C GLU A 1001 119.53 1.43 25.71
N GLU A 1002 118.77 0.58 26.42
CA GLU A 1002 119.28 -0.27 27.49
C GLU A 1002 120.26 -1.32 26.97
N ALA A 1003 120.03 -1.89 25.78
CA ALA A 1003 120.97 -2.79 25.12
C ALA A 1003 122.23 -2.05 24.66
N GLY A 1004 122.09 -0.88 24.04
CA GLY A 1004 123.18 0.00 23.64
C GLY A 1004 124.03 0.44 24.84
N GLY A 1005 123.40 0.82 25.95
CA GLY A 1005 124.06 1.13 27.21
C GLY A 1005 124.74 -0.09 27.86
N ARG A 1006 124.25 -1.31 27.64
CA ARG A 1006 124.95 -2.56 28.03
C ARG A 1006 126.15 -2.82 27.12
N TYR A 1007 126.02 -2.65 25.80
CA TYR A 1007 127.12 -2.76 24.83
C TYR A 1007 128.20 -1.71 25.08
N GLU A 1008 127.84 -0.46 25.39
CA GLU A 1008 128.77 0.59 25.79
C GLU A 1008 129.51 0.25 27.08
N LYS A 1009 128.80 -0.26 28.10
CA LYS A 1009 129.44 -0.72 29.34
C LYS A 1009 130.41 -1.87 29.08
N LEU A 1010 130.02 -2.84 28.25
CA LEU A 1010 130.89 -3.93 27.79
C LEU A 1010 132.12 -3.40 27.05
N ALA A 1011 131.96 -2.51 26.07
CA ALA A 1011 133.05 -1.89 25.33
C ALA A 1011 133.98 -1.04 26.23
N LYS A 1012 133.43 -0.34 27.21
CA LYS A 1012 134.20 0.39 28.24
C LYS A 1012 134.97 -0.58 29.14
N THR A 1013 134.40 -1.72 29.54
CA THR A 1013 135.11 -2.76 30.31
C THR A 1013 136.12 -3.57 29.50
N LEU A 1014 135.94 -3.69 28.18
CA LEU A 1014 136.93 -4.30 27.28
C LEU A 1014 138.14 -3.36 27.12
N ARG A 1015 137.91 -2.08 26.79
CA ARG A 1015 138.97 -1.07 26.73
C ARG A 1015 139.72 -0.89 28.05
N ALA A 1016 139.03 -0.97 29.19
CA ALA A 1016 139.62 -0.95 30.53
C ALA A 1016 140.22 -2.32 30.99
N ARG A 1017 140.40 -3.25 30.04
CA ARG A 1017 141.08 -4.54 30.21
C ARG A 1017 142.13 -4.79 29.11
N GLU A 1018 142.16 -3.92 28.09
CA GLU A 1018 143.17 -3.78 27.05
C GLU A 1018 144.22 -2.70 27.41
N ALA A 1019 144.06 -2.05 28.57
CA ALA A 1019 144.94 -1.09 29.22
C ALA A 1019 145.18 -1.51 30.68
#